data_AF-A0A1C3H9X4-F1
#
_entry.id   AF-A0A1C3H9X4-F1
#
_cell.length_a   1.000
_cell.length_b   1.000
_cell.length_c   1.000
_cell.angle_alpha   90.00
_cell.angle_beta   90.00
_cell.angle_gamma   90.00
#
_symmetry.space_group_name_H-M   'P 1'
#
loop_
_entity.id
_entity.type
_entity.pdbx_description
1 polymer ?
#
loop_
_entity_poly.entity_id
_entity_poly.type
_entity_poly.pdbx_seq_one_letter_code
_entity_poly.pdbx_strand_id
1 'polypeptide(L)'
;MSYQVLARKWRPQTFADVVGQEHVLTALANGLSLGRIHHAYLFSGTRGVGKTTIARLLAKGLNCETGITATPCGQCDNCREIEQGRFVDLIEIDAASRTKVEDTRDLLDNVQYAPARGRFKVYLIDEVHMLSRHSFNALLKTLEEPPPHVKFLLATTDPQKLPVTILSRCLQFHLKALDVDQIRQQLETVLTAEQITSDARALQLLARAADGSMRDALSLTDQAIAMGQGQVTAATVSQMLGTLDDEQPLAILEALVSADGEKVMAQVAQAASRGVDWENLLVETLALLHRIAMVQLLPSMLDNHYAAVEQRLRELARTLPPADVQLYYQTLLVGRKELAYAPDRRMGVEMTLLRALAFHPKAVIPEPVALVQTAPAPMAQPQAAAPQQPPQFQDAPPPLGQPAAPPRQSSTPLPDATAQLLKARSQLQRQQGASTPKKNEPAAPGIARPANSALGRLASVTERSQQRLAEKKVPEKPAKPEAYRWRAQTEPEAAPEPLATPKALRTALEHEKTPELAAKLVVESLERDAWAAEIDKLKIPKLVQQLALNAFKQQPEPGKINLHLRSSQRHLNSPSAQKTLAEALGELYGSPVELTVVEDDNPAERTPLEWRQAIYEEKLAQARQSIVADTHIQTLCRFFDADLDEESIRPL
;
A
#
# COMPACT_ATOMS: atom_id res chain seq x y z
N MET A 1 -14.59 -24.54 35.25
CA MET A 1 -14.73 -24.33 33.79
C MET A 1 -13.65 -23.37 33.36
N SER A 2 -12.86 -23.67 32.34
CA SER A 2 -11.84 -22.75 31.85
C SER A 2 -12.50 -21.50 31.29
N TYR A 3 -12.20 -20.33 31.85
CA TYR A 3 -12.65 -19.05 31.31
C TYR A 3 -12.23 -18.93 29.83
N GLN A 4 -13.19 -18.73 28.94
CA GLN A 4 -12.94 -18.52 27.51
C GLN A 4 -13.32 -17.08 27.17
N VAL A 5 -12.38 -16.39 26.50
CA VAL A 5 -12.56 -15.03 25.94
C VAL A 5 -13.78 -15.01 25.01
N LEU A 6 -14.60 -13.94 25.06
CA LEU A 6 -15.81 -13.79 24.25
C LEU A 6 -15.53 -13.95 22.76
N ALA A 7 -14.40 -13.41 22.29
CA ALA A 7 -13.95 -13.54 20.89
C ALA A 7 -13.82 -15.00 20.42
N ARG A 8 -13.58 -15.95 21.34
CA ARG A 8 -13.52 -17.39 21.03
C ARG A 8 -14.88 -18.07 21.26
N LYS A 9 -15.57 -17.73 22.34
CA LYS A 9 -16.87 -18.31 22.72
C LYS A 9 -17.96 -18.00 21.69
N TRP A 10 -18.00 -16.76 21.20
CA TRP A 10 -18.98 -16.24 20.25
C TRP A 10 -18.53 -16.33 18.80
N ARG A 11 -17.55 -17.20 18.50
CA ARG A 11 -17.15 -17.44 17.12
C ARG A 11 -18.35 -18.08 16.37
N PRO A 12 -18.82 -17.48 15.26
CA PRO A 12 -19.95 -18.00 14.48
C PRO A 12 -19.79 -19.49 14.15
N GLN A 13 -20.86 -20.26 14.40
CA GLN A 13 -20.87 -21.72 14.21
C GLN A 13 -21.56 -22.14 12.91
N THR A 14 -22.41 -21.26 12.39
CA THR A 14 -23.12 -21.40 11.12
C THR A 14 -22.98 -20.12 10.30
N PHE A 15 -23.27 -20.17 8.99
CA PHE A 15 -23.27 -18.95 8.17
C PHE A 15 -24.36 -17.95 8.58
N ALA A 16 -25.42 -18.38 9.27
CA ALA A 16 -26.48 -17.49 9.76
C ALA A 16 -26.03 -16.62 10.94
N ASP A 17 -25.05 -17.09 11.72
CA ASP A 17 -24.52 -16.35 12.88
C ASP A 17 -23.46 -15.31 12.47
N VAL A 18 -23.04 -15.31 11.20
CA VAL A 18 -22.05 -14.35 10.70
C VAL A 18 -22.73 -13.01 10.48
N VAL A 19 -22.25 -12.00 11.20
CA VAL A 19 -22.77 -10.63 11.08
C VAL A 19 -22.24 -9.98 9.80
N GLY A 20 -23.15 -9.42 9.02
CA GLY A 20 -22.84 -8.75 7.76
C GLY A 20 -22.36 -9.71 6.67
N GLN A 21 -21.78 -9.16 5.60
CA GLN A 21 -21.21 -9.93 4.47
C GLN A 21 -22.22 -10.79 3.70
N GLU A 22 -23.48 -10.37 3.64
CA GLU A 22 -24.56 -11.12 2.97
C GLU A 22 -24.20 -11.55 1.55
N HIS A 23 -23.48 -10.71 0.80
CA HIS A 23 -23.05 -11.01 -0.57
C HIS A 23 -22.10 -12.20 -0.64
N VAL A 24 -21.16 -12.33 0.32
CA VAL A 24 -20.22 -13.47 0.37
C VAL A 24 -20.93 -14.72 0.84
N LEU A 25 -21.73 -14.61 1.90
CA LEU A 25 -22.44 -15.75 2.48
C LEU A 25 -23.43 -16.36 1.49
N THR A 26 -24.17 -15.52 0.75
CA THR A 26 -25.10 -15.97 -0.30
C THR A 26 -24.36 -16.70 -1.42
N ALA A 27 -23.22 -16.18 -1.87
CA ALA A 27 -22.43 -16.81 -2.92
C ALA A 27 -21.86 -18.18 -2.47
N LEU A 28 -21.36 -18.28 -1.23
CA LEU A 28 -20.86 -19.53 -0.67
C LEU A 28 -21.99 -20.56 -0.45
N ALA A 29 -23.13 -20.13 0.10
CA ALA A 29 -24.27 -20.99 0.33
C ALA A 29 -24.84 -21.57 -0.98
N ASN A 30 -24.94 -20.73 -2.02
CA ASN A 30 -25.34 -21.15 -3.35
C ASN A 30 -24.30 -22.08 -4.00
N GLY A 31 -23.01 -21.80 -3.84
CA GLY A 31 -21.93 -22.65 -4.33
C GLY A 31 -21.97 -24.06 -3.73
N LEU A 32 -22.21 -24.17 -2.42
CA LEU A 32 -22.35 -25.45 -1.73
C LEU A 32 -23.62 -26.20 -2.15
N SER A 33 -24.75 -25.50 -2.25
CA SER A 33 -26.04 -26.12 -2.61
C SER A 33 -26.09 -26.61 -4.05
N LEU A 34 -25.45 -25.89 -4.98
CA LEU A 34 -25.37 -26.26 -6.40
C LEU A 34 -24.20 -27.21 -6.71
N GLY A 35 -23.39 -27.56 -5.72
CA GLY A 35 -22.18 -28.38 -5.92
C GLY A 35 -21.08 -27.71 -6.76
N ARG A 36 -21.13 -26.38 -6.94
CA ARG A 36 -20.15 -25.59 -7.70
C ARG A 36 -18.99 -25.18 -6.80
N ILE A 37 -18.16 -26.15 -6.44
CA ILE A 37 -17.07 -25.97 -5.48
C ILE A 37 -15.76 -25.72 -6.22
N HIS A 38 -15.22 -24.50 -6.10
CA HIS A 38 -13.93 -24.14 -6.66
C HIS A 38 -12.79 -24.85 -5.91
N HIS A 39 -11.65 -25.03 -6.58
CA HIS A 39 -10.47 -25.62 -5.95
C HIS A 39 -9.75 -24.65 -5.01
N ALA A 40 -9.88 -23.33 -5.25
CA ALA A 40 -9.28 -22.30 -4.41
C ALA A 40 -10.22 -21.11 -4.19
N TYR A 41 -10.32 -20.69 -2.93
CA TYR A 41 -11.06 -19.53 -2.46
C TYR A 41 -10.10 -18.54 -1.81
N LEU A 42 -10.20 -17.26 -2.16
CA LEU A 42 -9.41 -16.18 -1.56
C LEU A 42 -10.33 -15.21 -0.82
N PHE A 43 -10.18 -15.14 0.50
CA PHE A 43 -10.84 -14.17 1.37
C PHE A 43 -9.92 -12.98 1.63
N SER A 44 -10.30 -11.81 1.15
CA SER A 44 -9.59 -10.55 1.41
C SER A 44 -10.40 -9.62 2.30
N GLY A 45 -9.73 -8.75 3.05
CA GLY A 45 -10.39 -7.76 3.91
C GLY A 45 -9.54 -7.41 5.13
N THR A 46 -9.94 -6.38 5.88
CA THR A 46 -9.22 -5.91 7.07
C THR A 46 -9.12 -7.00 8.15
N ARG A 47 -8.22 -6.82 9.11
CA ARG A 47 -8.06 -7.80 10.21
C ARG A 47 -9.37 -7.92 11.00
N GLY A 48 -9.70 -9.13 11.42
CA GLY A 48 -10.82 -9.38 12.34
C GLY A 48 -12.25 -9.26 11.77
N VAL A 49 -12.43 -8.99 10.48
CA VAL A 49 -13.75 -9.03 9.78
C VAL A 49 -14.35 -10.43 9.59
N GLY A 50 -13.64 -11.49 9.99
CA GLY A 50 -14.14 -12.87 9.95
C GLY A 50 -13.61 -13.76 8.82
N LYS A 51 -12.52 -13.39 8.13
CA LYS A 51 -11.90 -14.20 7.04
C LYS A 51 -11.71 -15.67 7.42
N THR A 52 -10.93 -15.92 8.47
CA THR A 52 -10.59 -17.26 8.97
C THR A 52 -11.82 -18.00 9.52
N THR A 53 -12.80 -17.26 10.07
CA THR A 53 -14.06 -17.84 10.55
C THR A 53 -14.91 -18.35 9.39
N ILE A 54 -15.13 -17.55 8.35
CA ILE A 54 -15.88 -17.96 7.16
C ILE A 54 -15.19 -19.13 6.46
N ALA A 55 -13.85 -19.12 6.40
CA ALA A 55 -13.09 -20.24 5.86
C ALA A 55 -13.31 -21.54 6.65
N ARG A 56 -13.30 -21.49 7.99
CA ARG A 56 -13.63 -22.67 8.81
C ARG A 56 -15.07 -23.14 8.62
N LEU A 57 -16.04 -22.23 8.52
CA LEU A 57 -17.44 -22.57 8.24
C LEU A 57 -17.58 -23.26 6.88
N LEU A 58 -16.86 -22.80 5.86
CA LEU A 58 -16.81 -23.44 4.55
C LEU A 58 -16.19 -24.85 4.64
N ALA A 59 -15.09 -25.01 5.37
CA ALA A 59 -14.49 -26.33 5.61
C ALA A 59 -15.47 -27.28 6.33
N LYS A 60 -16.24 -26.76 7.29
CA LYS A 60 -17.29 -27.48 8.02
C LYS A 60 -18.41 -27.94 7.08
N GLY A 61 -18.88 -27.05 6.19
CA GLY A 61 -19.90 -27.37 5.19
C GLY A 61 -19.44 -28.37 4.12
N LEU A 62 -18.15 -28.40 3.79
CA LEU A 62 -17.55 -29.35 2.85
C LEU A 62 -17.38 -30.76 3.43
N ASN A 63 -17.01 -30.85 4.71
CA ASN A 63 -16.66 -32.10 5.39
C ASN A 63 -17.74 -32.61 6.36
N CYS A 64 -18.93 -32.00 6.39
CA CYS A 64 -20.02 -32.47 7.22
C CYS A 64 -20.49 -33.88 6.80
N GLU A 65 -20.76 -34.74 7.78
CA GLU A 65 -21.19 -36.12 7.54
C GLU A 65 -22.55 -36.18 6.83
N THR A 66 -23.45 -35.24 7.12
CA THR A 66 -24.78 -35.12 6.50
C THR A 66 -24.74 -34.83 5.00
N GLY A 67 -23.64 -34.31 4.46
CA GLY A 67 -23.61 -33.81 3.10
C GLY A 67 -22.74 -32.58 2.93
N ILE A 68 -22.44 -32.26 1.66
CA ILE A 68 -21.97 -30.92 1.31
C ILE A 68 -23.16 -29.99 1.48
N THR A 69 -23.12 -29.14 2.50
CA THR A 69 -24.26 -28.32 2.92
C THR A 69 -23.82 -26.93 3.30
N ALA A 70 -24.66 -25.93 3.02
CA ALA A 70 -24.47 -24.58 3.53
C ALA A 70 -24.76 -24.51 5.04
N THR A 71 -25.61 -25.39 5.55
CA THR A 71 -25.99 -25.43 6.97
C THR A 71 -25.35 -26.64 7.66
N PRO A 72 -24.07 -26.55 8.10
CA PRO A 72 -23.41 -27.65 8.78
C PRO A 72 -24.16 -27.97 10.09
N CYS A 73 -24.25 -29.26 10.44
CA CYS A 73 -25.06 -29.70 11.58
C CYS A 73 -24.51 -29.26 12.95
N GLY A 74 -23.20 -29.02 13.07
CA GLY A 74 -22.54 -28.65 14.34
C GLY A 74 -22.44 -29.77 15.38
N GLN A 75 -23.05 -30.94 15.14
CA GLN A 75 -23.15 -32.02 16.11
C GLN A 75 -22.33 -33.26 15.74
N CYS A 76 -22.01 -33.47 14.46
CA CYS A 76 -21.22 -34.61 14.00
C CYS A 76 -19.75 -34.48 14.43
N ASP A 77 -18.99 -35.58 14.36
CA ASP A 77 -17.61 -35.60 14.85
C ASP A 77 -16.72 -34.68 14.01
N ASN A 78 -16.87 -34.70 12.69
CA ASN A 78 -16.16 -33.77 11.80
C ASN A 78 -16.44 -32.29 12.17
N CYS A 79 -17.70 -31.94 12.45
CA CYS A 79 -18.07 -30.57 12.81
C CYS A 79 -17.45 -30.13 14.14
N ARG A 80 -17.40 -31.02 15.14
CA ARG A 80 -16.81 -30.75 16.45
C ARG A 80 -15.29 -30.65 16.40
N GLU A 81 -14.64 -31.55 15.66
CA GLU A 81 -13.19 -31.57 15.48
C GLU A 81 -12.69 -30.33 14.72
N ILE A 82 -13.41 -29.89 13.68
CA ILE A 82 -13.09 -28.66 12.93
C ILE A 82 -13.17 -27.45 13.85
N GLU A 83 -14.21 -27.36 14.68
CA GLU A 83 -14.38 -26.24 15.60
C GLU A 83 -13.27 -26.18 16.65
N GLN A 84 -12.87 -27.33 17.16
CA GLN A 84 -11.76 -27.46 18.11
C GLN A 84 -10.38 -27.24 17.47
N GLY A 85 -10.29 -27.16 16.13
CA GLY A 85 -9.04 -27.03 15.39
C GLY A 85 -8.17 -28.30 15.43
N ARG A 86 -8.81 -29.48 15.56
CA ARG A 86 -8.13 -30.79 15.68
C ARG A 86 -8.43 -31.73 14.51
N PHE A 87 -9.16 -31.26 13.52
CA PHE A 87 -9.56 -32.07 12.38
C PHE A 87 -8.37 -32.37 11.47
N VAL A 88 -8.11 -33.66 11.22
CA VAL A 88 -6.91 -34.14 10.52
C VAL A 88 -6.84 -33.61 9.07
N ASP A 89 -7.99 -33.53 8.39
CA ASP A 89 -8.06 -33.09 7.00
C ASP A 89 -8.27 -31.58 6.85
N LEU A 90 -8.21 -30.79 7.94
CA LEU A 90 -8.14 -29.33 7.90
C LEU A 90 -6.77 -28.89 8.41
N ILE A 91 -5.88 -28.55 7.47
CA ILE A 91 -4.53 -28.11 7.78
C ILE A 91 -4.54 -26.58 7.84
N GLU A 92 -4.37 -26.03 9.04
CA GLU A 92 -4.30 -24.59 9.27
C GLU A 92 -2.85 -24.11 9.34
N ILE A 93 -2.48 -23.25 8.39
CA ILE A 93 -1.16 -22.67 8.25
C ILE A 93 -1.29 -21.16 8.47
N ASP A 94 -0.54 -20.64 9.44
CA ASP A 94 -0.41 -19.20 9.64
C ASP A 94 0.94 -18.76 9.05
N ALA A 95 0.88 -18.07 7.90
CA ALA A 95 2.07 -17.66 7.17
C ALA A 95 2.88 -16.58 7.90
N ALA A 96 2.30 -15.90 8.89
CA ALA A 96 3.03 -14.92 9.70
C ALA A 96 3.96 -15.60 10.74
N SER A 97 3.76 -16.89 11.03
CA SER A 97 4.56 -17.62 12.00
C SER A 97 5.86 -18.14 11.37
N ARG A 98 7.00 -17.54 11.71
CA ARG A 98 8.32 -17.84 11.12
C ARG A 98 8.72 -19.31 11.17
N THR A 99 8.36 -20.05 12.23
CA THR A 99 8.65 -21.49 12.37
C THR A 99 7.92 -22.34 11.33
N LYS A 100 6.74 -21.91 10.87
CA LYS A 100 5.92 -22.68 9.92
C LYS A 100 6.30 -22.44 8.46
N VAL A 101 7.13 -21.44 8.15
CA VAL A 101 7.43 -21.07 6.76
C VAL A 101 8.29 -22.14 6.06
N GLU A 102 9.21 -22.78 6.79
CA GLU A 102 9.95 -23.95 6.26
C GLU A 102 9.04 -25.18 6.19
N ASP A 103 8.25 -25.44 7.24
CA ASP A 103 7.29 -26.55 7.30
C ASP A 103 6.17 -26.47 6.23
N THR A 104 5.86 -25.28 5.71
CA THR A 104 4.82 -25.13 4.67
C THR A 104 5.12 -25.92 3.41
N ARG A 105 6.40 -26.08 3.04
CA ARG A 105 6.78 -26.84 1.85
C ARG A 105 6.42 -28.30 2.02
N ASP A 106 6.85 -28.91 3.11
CA ASP A 106 6.63 -30.33 3.37
C ASP A 106 5.13 -30.64 3.49
N LEU A 107 4.35 -29.71 4.04
CA LEU A 107 2.89 -29.82 4.09
C LEU A 107 2.22 -29.70 2.70
N LEU A 108 2.77 -28.89 1.80
CA LEU A 108 2.30 -28.73 0.42
C LEU A 108 2.71 -29.91 -0.47
N ASP A 109 3.87 -30.53 -0.24
CA ASP A 109 4.29 -31.73 -0.97
C ASP A 109 3.36 -32.93 -0.64
N ASN A 110 2.79 -32.95 0.56
CA ASN A 110 1.79 -33.93 1.00
C ASN A 110 0.36 -33.70 0.44
N VAL A 111 0.17 -32.73 -0.45
CA VAL A 111 -1.17 -32.42 -1.02
C VAL A 111 -1.69 -33.53 -1.92
N GLN A 112 -0.82 -34.35 -2.52
CA GLN A 112 -1.22 -35.41 -3.46
C GLN A 112 -1.93 -36.59 -2.79
N TYR A 113 -1.82 -36.72 -1.46
CA TYR A 113 -2.42 -37.82 -0.71
C TYR A 113 -3.90 -37.57 -0.39
N ALA A 114 -4.70 -38.63 -0.55
CA ALA A 114 -6.13 -38.64 -0.24
C ALA A 114 -6.42 -38.26 1.22
N PRO A 115 -7.60 -37.66 1.51
CA PRO A 115 -8.02 -37.34 2.87
C PRO A 115 -8.20 -38.60 3.72
N ALA A 116 -7.96 -38.49 5.03
CA ALA A 116 -7.99 -39.60 5.97
C ALA A 116 -9.42 -39.95 6.43
N ARG A 117 -10.24 -38.94 6.71
CA ARG A 117 -11.62 -39.09 7.22
C ARG A 117 -12.63 -38.25 6.43
N GLY A 118 -12.24 -37.04 6.05
CA GLY A 118 -13.07 -36.08 5.36
C GLY A 118 -13.30 -36.41 3.88
N ARG A 119 -14.25 -35.71 3.28
CA ARG A 119 -14.49 -35.77 1.83
C ARG A 119 -13.43 -34.98 1.07
N PHE A 120 -12.98 -33.88 1.67
CA PHE A 120 -11.98 -32.99 1.13
C PHE A 120 -10.87 -32.74 2.14
N LYS A 121 -9.64 -32.70 1.64
CA LYS A 121 -8.46 -32.20 2.35
C LYS A 121 -8.38 -30.69 2.14
N VAL A 122 -8.62 -29.94 3.20
CA VAL A 122 -8.75 -28.48 3.17
C VAL A 122 -7.48 -27.85 3.73
N TYR A 123 -6.85 -26.98 2.94
CA TYR A 123 -5.70 -26.18 3.35
C TYR A 123 -6.16 -24.76 3.62
N LEU A 124 -6.17 -24.36 4.89
CA LEU A 124 -6.47 -22.99 5.31
C LEU A 124 -5.16 -22.24 5.56
N ILE A 125 -4.84 -21.30 4.68
CA ILE A 125 -3.62 -20.49 4.78
C ILE A 125 -4.02 -19.06 5.15
N ASP A 126 -3.74 -18.66 6.39
CA ASP A 126 -3.96 -17.30 6.88
C ASP A 126 -2.75 -16.41 6.60
N GLU A 127 -3.03 -15.13 6.36
CA GLU A 127 -2.08 -14.12 5.89
C GLU A 127 -1.17 -14.60 4.74
N VAL A 128 -1.76 -15.20 3.70
CA VAL A 128 -1.04 -15.85 2.59
C VAL A 128 0.02 -14.95 1.92
N HIS A 129 -0.14 -13.62 1.97
CA HIS A 129 0.84 -12.66 1.45
C HIS A 129 2.19 -12.67 2.19
N MET A 130 2.26 -13.26 3.39
CA MET A 130 3.47 -13.43 4.19
C MET A 130 4.28 -14.69 3.84
N LEU A 131 3.80 -15.53 2.90
CA LEU A 131 4.53 -16.72 2.47
C LEU A 131 5.87 -16.36 1.79
N SER A 132 6.84 -17.27 1.93
CA SER A 132 8.10 -17.16 1.18
C SER A 132 7.86 -17.34 -0.32
N ARG A 133 8.74 -16.74 -1.15
CA ARG A 133 8.70 -16.92 -2.62
C ARG A 133 8.73 -18.39 -3.04
N HIS A 134 9.46 -19.23 -2.29
CA HIS A 134 9.57 -20.65 -2.58
C HIS A 134 8.25 -21.39 -2.30
N SER A 135 7.62 -21.14 -1.15
CA SER A 135 6.31 -21.70 -0.79
C SER A 135 5.21 -21.27 -1.77
N PHE A 136 5.29 -20.02 -2.27
CA PHE A 136 4.40 -19.54 -3.33
C PHE A 136 4.52 -20.33 -4.64
N ASN A 137 5.74 -20.64 -5.07
CA ASN A 137 5.95 -21.43 -6.29
C ASN A 137 5.46 -22.87 -6.14
N ALA A 138 5.61 -23.47 -4.95
CA ALA A 138 5.03 -24.78 -4.66
C ALA A 138 3.50 -24.74 -4.77
N LEU A 139 2.86 -23.74 -4.14
CA LEU A 139 1.42 -23.53 -4.21
C LEU A 139 0.93 -23.31 -5.65
N LEU A 140 1.66 -22.56 -6.48
CA LEU A 140 1.31 -22.31 -7.87
C LEU A 140 1.23 -23.60 -8.71
N LYS A 141 2.17 -24.53 -8.52
CA LYS A 141 2.14 -25.83 -9.22
C LYS A 141 0.87 -26.61 -8.88
N THR A 142 0.48 -26.60 -7.61
CA THR A 142 -0.71 -27.31 -7.13
C THR A 142 -2.03 -26.59 -7.48
N LEU A 143 -2.01 -25.26 -7.57
CA LEU A 143 -3.17 -24.47 -8.01
C LEU A 143 -3.42 -24.58 -9.52
N GLU A 144 -2.39 -24.85 -10.31
CA GLU A 144 -2.54 -25.12 -11.76
C GLU A 144 -3.18 -26.48 -12.03
N GLU A 145 -2.75 -27.52 -11.32
CA GLU A 145 -3.27 -28.88 -11.45
C GLU A 145 -3.76 -29.43 -10.09
N PRO A 146 -4.90 -28.93 -9.57
CA PRO A 146 -5.37 -29.30 -8.24
C PRO A 146 -5.99 -30.70 -8.23
N PRO A 147 -5.60 -31.58 -7.28
CA PRO A 147 -6.31 -32.84 -7.07
C PRO A 147 -7.78 -32.61 -6.71
N PRO A 148 -8.72 -33.46 -7.13
CA PRO A 148 -10.15 -33.23 -6.96
C PRO A 148 -10.60 -33.20 -5.49
N HIS A 149 -9.87 -33.90 -4.62
CA HIS A 149 -10.14 -33.99 -3.18
C HIS A 149 -9.50 -32.84 -2.38
N VAL A 150 -8.73 -31.94 -3.00
CA VAL A 150 -8.04 -30.84 -2.33
C VAL A 150 -8.79 -29.54 -2.53
N LYS A 151 -8.90 -28.75 -1.46
CA LYS A 151 -9.48 -27.40 -1.49
C LYS A 151 -8.58 -26.42 -0.74
N PHE A 152 -8.24 -25.31 -1.38
CA PHE A 152 -7.46 -24.22 -0.79
C PHE A 152 -8.36 -23.08 -0.33
N LEU A 153 -8.22 -22.69 0.93
CA LEU A 153 -8.85 -21.54 1.53
C LEU A 153 -7.76 -20.55 1.93
N LEU A 154 -7.58 -19.51 1.14
CA LEU A 154 -6.56 -18.49 1.34
C LEU A 154 -7.21 -17.28 2.03
N ALA A 155 -6.57 -16.73 3.04
CA ALA A 155 -6.98 -15.48 3.67
C ALA A 155 -5.83 -14.47 3.64
N THR A 156 -6.12 -13.21 3.32
CA THR A 156 -5.14 -12.13 3.33
C THR A 156 -5.75 -10.82 3.78
N THR A 157 -4.98 -10.01 4.53
CA THR A 157 -5.30 -8.60 4.76
C THR A 157 -5.01 -7.71 3.56
N ASP A 158 -4.02 -8.07 2.75
CA ASP A 158 -3.58 -7.30 1.60
C ASP A 158 -3.55 -8.17 0.33
N PRO A 159 -4.55 -8.05 -0.56
CA PRO A 159 -4.57 -8.79 -1.82
C PRO A 159 -3.60 -8.24 -2.86
N GLN A 160 -3.11 -7.00 -2.73
CA GLN A 160 -2.25 -6.37 -3.75
C GLN A 160 -0.82 -6.93 -3.70
N LYS A 161 -0.38 -7.40 -2.53
CA LYS A 161 0.90 -8.11 -2.36
C LYS A 161 0.92 -9.50 -3.00
N LEU A 162 -0.23 -10.04 -3.39
CA LEU A 162 -0.28 -11.35 -4.03
C LEU A 162 -0.01 -11.25 -5.54
N PRO A 163 0.81 -12.16 -6.09
CA PRO A 163 1.01 -12.25 -7.52
C PRO A 163 -0.33 -12.46 -8.27
N VAL A 164 -0.50 -11.78 -9.39
CA VAL A 164 -1.68 -11.90 -10.26
C VAL A 164 -1.92 -13.35 -10.72
N THR A 165 -0.86 -14.16 -10.79
CA THR A 165 -0.92 -15.58 -11.11
C THR A 165 -1.72 -16.41 -10.10
N ILE A 166 -1.77 -16.01 -8.83
CA ILE A 166 -2.61 -16.68 -7.81
C ILE A 166 -4.03 -16.11 -7.87
N LEU A 167 -4.14 -14.79 -7.97
CA LEU A 167 -5.43 -14.10 -8.03
C LEU A 167 -6.32 -14.61 -9.18
N SER A 168 -5.73 -14.92 -10.34
CA SER A 168 -6.47 -15.43 -11.50
C SER A 168 -7.00 -16.85 -11.35
N ARG A 169 -6.43 -17.64 -10.42
CA ARG A 169 -6.79 -19.05 -10.18
C ARG A 169 -7.73 -19.23 -8.98
N CYS A 170 -7.93 -18.19 -8.19
CA CYS A 170 -8.78 -18.22 -7.00
C CYS A 170 -10.12 -17.52 -7.25
N LEU A 171 -11.19 -18.04 -6.65
CA LEU A 171 -12.43 -17.27 -6.52
C LEU A 171 -12.27 -16.28 -5.37
N GLN A 172 -12.35 -14.98 -5.69
CA GLN A 172 -12.05 -13.90 -4.75
C GLN A 172 -13.31 -13.40 -4.06
N PHE A 173 -13.27 -13.32 -2.73
CA PHE A 173 -14.30 -12.73 -1.88
C PHE A 173 -13.70 -11.62 -1.03
N HIS A 174 -14.14 -10.39 -1.31
CA HIS A 174 -13.78 -9.23 -0.52
C HIS A 174 -14.80 -9.02 0.61
N LEU A 175 -14.32 -9.15 1.84
CA LEU A 175 -15.07 -8.91 3.07
C LEU A 175 -14.92 -7.44 3.44
N LYS A 176 -16.05 -6.75 3.60
CA LYS A 176 -16.08 -5.33 3.94
C LYS A 176 -15.79 -5.13 5.43
N ALA A 177 -15.35 -3.94 5.83
CA ALA A 177 -15.41 -3.57 7.25
C ALA A 177 -16.87 -3.56 7.71
N LEU A 178 -17.12 -3.99 8.95
CA LEU A 178 -18.46 -3.94 9.54
C LEU A 178 -18.82 -2.51 9.90
N ASP A 179 -20.10 -2.18 9.78
CA ASP A 179 -20.59 -0.87 10.19
C ASP A 179 -20.65 -0.76 11.73
N VAL A 180 -20.52 0.46 12.25
CA VAL A 180 -20.51 0.74 13.70
C VAL A 180 -21.82 0.26 14.34
N ASP A 181 -22.96 0.48 13.68
CA ASP A 181 -24.25 0.04 14.19
C ASP A 181 -24.39 -1.49 14.19
N GLN A 182 -23.81 -2.19 13.20
CA GLN A 182 -23.79 -3.65 13.16
C GLN A 182 -22.98 -4.24 14.31
N ILE A 183 -21.79 -3.67 14.58
CA ILE A 183 -20.96 -4.09 15.72
C ILE A 183 -21.70 -3.80 17.03
N ARG A 184 -22.29 -2.61 17.18
CA ARG A 184 -23.03 -2.21 18.38
C ARG A 184 -24.17 -3.19 18.69
N GLN A 185 -25.01 -3.51 17.70
CA GLN A 185 -26.11 -4.47 17.85
C GLN A 185 -25.62 -5.87 18.22
N GLN A 186 -24.50 -6.30 17.63
CA GLN A 186 -23.92 -7.60 17.97
C GLN A 186 -23.37 -7.63 19.40
N LEU A 187 -22.69 -6.58 19.84
CA LEU A 187 -22.21 -6.46 21.23
C LEU A 187 -23.36 -6.48 22.23
N GLU A 188 -24.45 -5.77 21.93
CA GLU A 188 -25.67 -5.77 22.74
C GLU A 188 -26.27 -7.18 22.86
N THR A 189 -26.34 -7.92 21.76
CA THR A 189 -26.83 -9.31 21.72
C THR A 189 -25.95 -10.23 22.57
N VAL A 190 -24.64 -10.12 22.43
CA VAL A 190 -23.65 -10.91 23.17
C VAL A 190 -23.73 -10.64 24.67
N LEU A 191 -23.74 -9.37 25.09
CA LEU A 191 -23.75 -9.00 26.51
C LEU A 191 -25.08 -9.34 27.18
N THR A 192 -26.20 -9.21 26.46
CA THR A 192 -27.52 -9.64 26.94
C THR A 192 -27.55 -11.14 27.19
N ALA A 193 -26.98 -11.94 26.29
CA ALA A 193 -26.89 -13.39 26.44
C ALA A 193 -25.94 -13.84 27.57
N GLU A 194 -24.87 -13.08 27.83
CA GLU A 194 -23.96 -13.31 28.96
C GLU A 194 -24.47 -12.73 30.30
N GLN A 195 -25.63 -12.06 30.30
CA GLN A 195 -26.23 -11.40 31.47
C GLN A 195 -25.33 -10.32 32.09
N ILE A 196 -24.61 -9.57 31.25
CA ILE A 196 -23.73 -8.48 31.67
C ILE A 196 -24.44 -7.14 31.46
N THR A 197 -24.49 -6.30 32.49
CA THR A 197 -25.08 -4.95 32.39
C THR A 197 -24.18 -4.04 31.57
N SER A 198 -24.75 -3.37 30.57
CA SER A 198 -24.01 -2.48 29.67
C SER A 198 -24.76 -1.20 29.33
N ASP A 199 -24.04 -0.08 29.23
CA ASP A 199 -24.58 1.20 28.78
C ASP A 199 -24.57 1.32 27.25
N ALA A 200 -25.63 1.86 26.67
CA ALA A 200 -25.71 2.08 25.22
C ALA A 200 -24.56 2.94 24.66
N ARG A 201 -24.13 3.96 25.42
CA ARG A 201 -22.98 4.82 25.05
C ARG A 201 -21.66 4.03 25.07
N ALA A 202 -21.48 3.12 26.03
CA ALA A 202 -20.29 2.28 26.13
C ALA A 202 -20.16 1.35 24.90
N LEU A 203 -21.26 0.73 24.48
CA LEU A 203 -21.29 -0.12 23.28
C LEU A 203 -20.92 0.67 22.02
N GLN A 204 -21.36 1.92 21.93
CA GLN A 204 -21.03 2.77 20.78
C GLN A 204 -19.54 3.16 20.75
N LEU A 205 -18.94 3.45 21.91
CA LEU A 205 -17.50 3.71 22.02
C LEU A 205 -16.69 2.47 21.64
N LEU A 206 -17.06 1.29 22.14
CA LEU A 206 -16.43 0.02 21.78
C LEU A 206 -16.54 -0.28 20.28
N ALA A 207 -17.72 -0.08 19.70
CA ALA A 207 -17.95 -0.31 18.27
C ALA A 207 -17.11 0.60 17.38
N ARG A 208 -16.91 1.87 17.77
CA ARG A 208 -16.02 2.78 17.05
C ARG A 208 -14.54 2.42 17.22
N ALA A 209 -14.13 2.11 18.44
CA ALA A 209 -12.75 1.72 18.74
C ALA A 209 -12.33 0.43 18.01
N ALA A 210 -13.29 -0.41 17.65
CA ALA A 210 -13.06 -1.65 16.91
C ALA A 210 -12.78 -1.46 15.40
N ASP A 211 -13.00 -0.27 14.83
CA ASP A 211 -12.70 0.08 13.43
C ASP A 211 -13.16 -0.99 12.40
N GLY A 212 -14.39 -1.47 12.55
CA GLY A 212 -15.00 -2.45 11.64
C GLY A 212 -14.59 -3.92 11.88
N SER A 213 -13.80 -4.21 12.93
CA SER A 213 -13.35 -5.57 13.31
C SER A 213 -14.18 -6.14 14.47
N MET A 214 -14.98 -7.17 14.21
CA MET A 214 -15.76 -7.83 15.28
C MET A 214 -14.88 -8.52 16.32
N ARG A 215 -13.73 -9.06 15.89
CA ARG A 215 -12.77 -9.71 16.81
C ARG A 215 -12.21 -8.72 17.82
N ASP A 216 -11.86 -7.52 17.36
CA ASP A 216 -11.31 -6.48 18.23
C ASP A 216 -12.41 -5.90 19.11
N ALA A 217 -13.62 -5.72 18.59
CA ALA A 217 -14.79 -5.32 19.39
C ALA A 217 -15.04 -6.25 20.60
N LEU A 218 -15.06 -7.57 20.38
CA LEU A 218 -15.23 -8.55 21.46
C LEU A 218 -14.05 -8.55 22.43
N SER A 219 -12.82 -8.39 21.92
CA SER A 219 -11.61 -8.35 22.75
C SER A 219 -11.56 -7.10 23.64
N LEU A 220 -11.97 -5.95 23.12
CA LEU A 220 -12.12 -4.71 23.89
C LEU A 220 -13.25 -4.83 24.91
N THR A 221 -14.34 -5.52 24.56
CA THR A 221 -15.45 -5.77 25.49
C THR A 221 -15.01 -6.64 26.67
N ASP A 222 -14.24 -7.71 26.43
CA ASP A 222 -13.64 -8.53 27.48
C ASP A 222 -12.75 -7.71 28.44
N GLN A 223 -11.95 -6.79 27.88
CA GLN A 223 -11.12 -5.87 28.69
C GLN A 223 -11.99 -4.91 29.52
N ALA A 224 -13.05 -4.36 28.93
CA ALA A 224 -13.98 -3.49 29.63
C ALA A 224 -14.70 -4.21 30.78
N ILE A 225 -15.08 -5.47 30.59
CA ILE A 225 -15.68 -6.33 31.63
C ILE A 225 -14.69 -6.56 32.78
N ALA A 226 -13.43 -6.87 32.46
CA ALA A 226 -12.39 -7.11 33.45
C ALA A 226 -12.09 -5.86 34.28
N MET A 227 -12.07 -4.68 33.65
CA MET A 227 -11.82 -3.41 34.33
C MET A 227 -13.04 -2.90 35.11
N GLY A 228 -14.24 -3.10 34.58
CA GLY A 228 -15.52 -2.66 35.16
C GLY A 228 -16.15 -3.63 36.16
N GLN A 229 -15.38 -4.58 36.69
CA GLN A 229 -15.82 -5.57 37.68
C GLN A 229 -17.10 -6.31 37.29
N GLY A 230 -17.24 -6.67 36.01
CA GLY A 230 -18.42 -7.36 35.49
C GLY A 230 -19.51 -6.44 34.93
N GLN A 231 -19.25 -5.13 34.80
CA GLN A 231 -20.15 -4.18 34.15
C GLN A 231 -19.44 -3.40 33.04
N VAL A 232 -20.16 -3.07 31.97
CA VAL A 232 -19.63 -2.29 30.84
C VAL A 232 -20.25 -0.90 30.85
N THR A 233 -19.66 0.00 31.63
CA THR A 233 -20.14 1.40 31.75
C THR A 233 -19.39 2.34 30.81
N ALA A 234 -20.02 3.46 30.45
CA ALA A 234 -19.38 4.44 29.57
C ALA A 234 -18.10 5.03 30.17
N ALA A 235 -18.08 5.30 31.49
CA ALA A 235 -16.92 5.85 32.18
C ALA A 235 -15.72 4.88 32.14
N THR A 236 -15.97 3.59 32.43
CA THR A 236 -14.95 2.55 32.38
C THR A 236 -14.38 2.40 30.96
N VAL A 237 -15.24 2.33 29.94
CA VAL A 237 -14.81 2.21 28.55
C VAL A 237 -14.01 3.43 28.10
N SER A 238 -14.45 4.64 28.43
CA SER A 238 -13.72 5.87 28.09
C SER A 238 -12.33 5.90 28.71
N GLN A 239 -12.23 5.52 29.99
CA GLN A 239 -10.95 5.42 30.68
C GLN A 239 -10.03 4.36 30.07
N MET A 240 -10.59 3.21 29.65
CA MET A 240 -9.83 2.12 29.03
C MET A 240 -9.27 2.53 27.66
N LEU A 241 -10.10 3.15 26.83
CA LEU A 241 -9.71 3.58 25.49
C LEU A 241 -8.84 4.84 25.50
N GLY A 242 -8.69 5.48 26.67
CA GLY A 242 -8.04 6.80 26.78
C GLY A 242 -8.76 7.86 25.95
N THR A 243 -10.04 7.63 25.60
CA THR A 243 -10.84 8.60 24.88
C THR A 243 -11.19 9.72 25.83
N LEU A 244 -10.81 10.92 25.43
CA LEU A 244 -11.18 12.14 26.13
C LEU A 244 -12.69 12.29 26.12
N ASP A 245 -13.25 12.81 27.20
CA ASP A 245 -14.60 13.38 27.15
C ASP A 245 -14.60 14.48 26.09
N ASP A 246 -15.64 14.52 25.24
CA ASP A 246 -15.79 15.52 24.16
C ASP A 246 -15.65 16.97 24.67
N GLU A 247 -15.80 17.20 25.97
CA GLU A 247 -15.62 18.49 26.63
C GLU A 247 -14.19 19.03 26.58
N GLN A 248 -13.17 18.17 26.66
CA GLN A 248 -11.78 18.62 26.78
C GLN A 248 -11.19 19.11 25.42
N PRO A 249 -11.33 18.36 24.30
CA PRO A 249 -10.98 18.88 22.98
C PRO A 249 -11.76 20.15 22.62
N LEU A 250 -13.04 20.22 23.04
CA LEU A 250 -13.85 21.41 22.82
C LEU A 250 -13.40 22.61 23.67
N ALA A 251 -13.02 22.42 24.93
CA ALA A 251 -12.50 23.48 25.78
C ALA A 251 -11.17 24.04 25.26
N ILE A 252 -10.30 23.18 24.72
CA ILE A 252 -9.08 23.61 24.01
C ILE A 252 -9.45 24.44 22.79
N LEU A 253 -10.42 23.98 22.01
CA LEU A 253 -10.86 24.68 20.81
C LEU A 253 -11.45 26.05 21.15
N GLU A 254 -12.32 26.17 22.16
CA GLU A 254 -12.83 27.45 22.65
C GLU A 254 -11.71 28.39 23.11
N ALA A 255 -10.72 27.86 23.83
CA ALA A 255 -9.56 28.63 24.25
C ALA A 255 -8.72 29.13 23.04
N LEU A 256 -8.55 28.28 22.02
CA LEU A 256 -7.90 28.64 20.74
C LEU A 256 -8.68 29.75 20.00
N VAL A 257 -10.01 29.66 19.95
CA VAL A 257 -10.87 30.69 19.32
C VAL A 257 -10.78 32.01 20.08
N SER A 258 -10.71 31.97 21.41
CA SER A 258 -10.55 33.18 22.22
C SER A 258 -9.13 33.76 22.20
N ALA A 259 -8.19 33.12 21.50
CA ALA A 259 -6.76 33.44 21.48
C ALA A 259 -6.11 33.51 22.87
N ASP A 260 -6.63 32.73 23.83
CA ASP A 260 -6.17 32.71 25.22
C ASP A 260 -5.13 31.60 25.43
N GLY A 261 -3.86 31.94 25.24
CA GLY A 261 -2.75 30.97 25.34
C GLY A 261 -2.57 30.38 26.74
N GLU A 262 -2.90 31.12 27.81
CA GLU A 262 -2.81 30.63 29.18
C GLU A 262 -3.84 29.52 29.42
N LYS A 263 -5.10 29.75 28.99
CA LYS A 263 -6.14 28.71 29.07
C LYS A 263 -5.80 27.48 28.22
N VAL A 264 -5.28 27.65 27.00
CA VAL A 264 -4.88 26.50 26.16
C VAL A 264 -3.83 25.65 26.87
N MET A 265 -2.78 26.26 27.41
CA MET A 265 -1.73 25.52 28.12
C MET A 265 -2.24 24.88 29.42
N ALA A 266 -3.17 25.53 30.13
CA ALA A 266 -3.81 24.95 31.30
C ALA A 266 -4.63 23.70 30.95
N GLN A 267 -5.37 23.71 29.83
CA GLN A 267 -6.11 22.54 29.34
C GLN A 267 -5.20 21.39 28.91
N VAL A 268 -4.05 21.69 28.30
CA VAL A 268 -3.02 20.69 27.97
C VAL A 268 -2.40 20.09 29.23
N ALA A 269 -2.10 20.90 30.25
CA ALA A 269 -1.61 20.41 31.53
C ALA A 269 -2.64 19.51 32.24
N GLN A 270 -3.92 19.87 32.17
CA GLN A 270 -5.01 19.03 32.69
C GLN A 270 -5.11 17.71 31.92
N ALA A 271 -4.94 17.72 30.59
CA ALA A 271 -4.88 16.50 29.78
C ALA A 271 -3.69 15.61 30.18
N ALA A 272 -2.51 16.21 30.40
CA ALA A 272 -1.32 15.49 30.82
C ALA A 272 -1.54 14.75 32.16
N SER A 273 -2.23 15.38 33.12
CA SER A 273 -2.50 14.79 34.44
C SER A 273 -3.36 13.53 34.39
N ARG A 274 -4.14 13.35 33.32
CA ARG A 274 -5.05 12.21 33.10
C ARG A 274 -4.41 11.09 32.27
N GLY A 275 -3.18 11.27 31.79
CA GLY A 275 -2.48 10.25 30.98
C GLY A 275 -3.07 10.06 29.58
N VAL A 276 -3.47 11.16 28.94
CA VAL A 276 -4.15 11.16 27.63
C VAL A 276 -3.21 10.76 26.50
N ASP A 277 -3.73 10.05 25.49
CA ASP A 277 -3.03 9.88 24.21
C ASP A 277 -3.07 11.19 23.40
N TRP A 278 -1.90 11.80 23.25
CA TRP A 278 -1.68 13.05 22.52
C TRP A 278 -2.14 13.00 21.06
N GLU A 279 -2.03 11.84 20.40
CA GLU A 279 -2.50 11.72 19.02
C GLU A 279 -4.04 11.78 18.99
N ASN A 280 -4.71 11.05 19.89
CA ASN A 280 -6.17 11.06 19.98
C ASN A 280 -6.72 12.44 20.32
N LEU A 281 -6.03 13.21 21.17
CA LEU A 281 -6.41 14.60 21.45
C LEU A 281 -6.49 15.45 20.17
N LEU A 282 -5.49 15.33 19.29
CA LEU A 282 -5.49 16.03 18.01
C LEU A 282 -6.56 15.49 17.07
N VAL A 283 -6.77 14.17 17.02
CA VAL A 283 -7.82 13.54 16.20
C VAL A 283 -9.21 14.02 16.59
N GLU A 284 -9.53 14.04 17.88
CA GLU A 284 -10.83 14.52 18.36
C GLU A 284 -11.01 16.02 18.11
N THR A 285 -9.96 16.83 18.31
CA THR A 285 -10.02 18.27 18.00
C THR A 285 -10.25 18.51 16.50
N LEU A 286 -9.60 17.73 15.63
CA LEU A 286 -9.81 17.75 14.18
C LEU A 286 -11.23 17.32 13.80
N ALA A 287 -11.77 16.27 14.44
CA ALA A 287 -13.13 15.80 14.21
C ALA A 287 -14.16 16.87 14.61
N LEU A 288 -13.95 17.57 15.73
CA LEU A 288 -14.79 18.70 16.13
C LEU A 288 -14.72 19.86 15.14
N LEU A 289 -13.53 20.25 14.66
CA LEU A 289 -13.37 21.28 13.61
C LEU A 289 -14.11 20.90 12.32
N HIS A 290 -13.99 19.64 11.88
CA HIS A 290 -14.72 19.13 10.73
C HIS A 290 -16.24 19.26 10.93
N ARG A 291 -16.75 18.91 12.11
CA ARG A 291 -18.18 19.07 12.43
C ARG A 291 -18.61 20.52 12.43
N ILE A 292 -17.81 21.43 13.00
CA ILE A 292 -18.09 22.87 12.97
C ILE A 292 -18.23 23.35 11.51
N ALA A 293 -17.30 22.97 10.63
CA ALA A 293 -17.37 23.28 9.20
C ALA A 293 -18.63 22.70 8.54
N MET A 294 -19.00 21.46 8.87
CA MET A 294 -20.22 20.83 8.35
C MET A 294 -21.49 21.54 8.82
N VAL A 295 -21.56 21.97 10.08
CA VAL A 295 -22.71 22.71 10.65
C VAL A 295 -22.86 24.09 9.99
N GLN A 296 -21.76 24.75 9.64
CA GLN A 296 -21.77 26.01 8.91
C GLN A 296 -22.40 25.88 7.52
N LEU A 297 -22.22 24.74 6.85
CA LEU A 297 -22.75 24.47 5.51
C LEU A 297 -24.16 23.85 5.56
N LEU A 298 -24.40 22.94 6.49
CA LEU A 298 -25.61 22.11 6.63
C LEU A 298 -26.07 22.09 8.09
N PRO A 299 -26.90 23.07 8.51
CA PRO A 299 -27.32 23.22 9.91
C PRO A 299 -28.16 22.06 10.46
N SER A 300 -28.70 21.19 9.60
CA SER A 300 -29.60 20.08 9.97
C SER A 300 -28.92 18.72 10.15
N MET A 301 -27.60 18.61 9.92
CA MET A 301 -26.83 17.34 9.97
C MET A 301 -26.09 17.13 11.30
N LEU A 302 -26.70 17.49 12.42
CA LEU A 302 -26.13 17.20 13.73
C LEU A 302 -26.62 15.82 14.20
N ASP A 303 -25.71 14.86 14.25
CA ASP A 303 -25.97 13.53 14.78
C ASP A 303 -26.36 13.61 16.27
N ASN A 304 -27.31 12.75 16.70
CA ASN A 304 -27.77 12.63 18.09
C ASN A 304 -26.65 12.35 19.12
N HIS A 305 -25.46 11.99 18.65
CA HIS A 305 -24.31 11.65 19.48
C HIS A 305 -23.70 12.86 20.20
N TYR A 306 -23.88 14.07 19.67
CA TYR A 306 -23.34 15.31 20.24
C TYR A 306 -24.37 16.12 21.01
N ALA A 307 -25.52 15.54 21.38
CA ALA A 307 -26.61 16.27 22.03
C ALA A 307 -26.17 17.09 23.25
N ALA A 308 -25.20 16.59 24.03
CA ALA A 308 -24.65 17.31 25.20
C ALA A 308 -23.82 18.56 24.82
N VAL A 309 -23.17 18.54 23.66
CA VAL A 309 -22.19 19.56 23.22
C VAL A 309 -22.74 20.42 22.07
N GLU A 310 -23.92 20.08 21.56
CA GLU A 310 -24.54 20.66 20.38
C GLU A 310 -24.67 22.19 20.45
N GLN A 311 -25.06 22.72 21.61
CA GLN A 311 -25.21 24.16 21.81
C GLN A 311 -23.88 24.91 21.64
N ARG A 312 -22.81 24.40 22.28
CA ARG A 312 -21.46 24.99 22.20
C ARG A 312 -20.88 24.88 20.78
N LEU A 313 -21.09 23.75 20.11
CA LEU A 313 -20.69 23.56 18.71
C LEU A 313 -21.39 24.54 17.76
N ARG A 314 -22.70 24.76 17.94
CA ARG A 314 -23.43 25.75 17.14
C ARG A 314 -22.97 27.17 17.41
N GLU A 315 -22.60 27.49 18.64
CA GLU A 315 -22.04 28.80 18.99
C GLU A 315 -20.69 29.01 18.30
N LEU A 316 -19.78 28.03 18.38
CA LEU A 316 -18.50 28.06 17.67
C LEU A 316 -18.67 28.15 16.15
N ALA A 317 -19.64 27.44 15.58
CA ALA A 317 -19.96 27.52 14.15
C ALA A 317 -20.43 28.91 13.73
N ARG A 318 -21.07 29.68 14.63
CA ARG A 318 -21.51 31.07 14.37
C ARG A 318 -20.38 32.09 14.53
N THR A 319 -19.47 31.87 15.47
CA THR A 319 -18.40 32.82 15.80
C THR A 319 -17.19 32.68 14.88
N LEU A 320 -16.86 31.45 14.45
CA LEU A 320 -15.72 31.17 13.59
C LEU A 320 -16.02 31.41 12.11
N PRO A 321 -15.23 32.21 11.38
CA PRO A 321 -15.26 32.23 9.93
C PRO A 321 -14.85 30.87 9.33
N PRO A 322 -15.46 30.43 8.20
CA PRO A 322 -15.09 29.16 7.56
C PRO A 322 -13.62 29.07 7.15
N ALA A 323 -13.01 30.20 6.78
CA ALA A 323 -11.58 30.28 6.45
C ALA A 323 -10.69 29.93 7.66
N ASP A 324 -11.08 30.37 8.85
CA ASP A 324 -10.32 30.17 10.09
C ASP A 324 -10.46 28.73 10.59
N VAL A 325 -11.66 28.13 10.43
CA VAL A 325 -11.86 26.71 10.70
C VAL A 325 -10.92 25.85 9.83
N GLN A 326 -10.78 26.18 8.55
CA GLN A 326 -9.85 25.50 7.65
C GLN A 326 -8.38 25.72 8.04
N LEU A 327 -8.01 26.93 8.48
CA LEU A 327 -6.67 27.23 8.96
C LEU A 327 -6.31 26.41 10.21
N TYR A 328 -7.21 26.34 11.19
CA TYR A 328 -6.99 25.50 12.38
C TYR A 328 -6.94 24.02 12.02
N TYR A 329 -7.85 23.56 11.17
CA TYR A 329 -7.88 22.17 10.72
C TYR A 329 -6.57 21.78 10.04
N GLN A 330 -6.07 22.60 9.10
CA GLN A 330 -4.80 22.37 8.43
C GLN A 330 -3.62 22.40 9.41
N THR A 331 -3.58 23.37 10.32
CA THR A 331 -2.49 23.52 11.31
C THR A 331 -2.41 22.31 12.23
N LEU A 332 -3.55 21.85 12.77
CA LEU A 332 -3.61 20.67 13.62
C LEU A 332 -3.31 19.38 12.84
N LEU A 333 -3.73 19.29 11.57
CA LEU A 333 -3.46 18.12 10.72
C LEU A 333 -1.97 17.99 10.39
N VAL A 334 -1.29 19.11 10.11
CA VAL A 334 0.17 19.14 9.93
C VAL A 334 0.86 18.78 11.24
N GLY A 335 0.43 19.35 12.37
CA GLY A 335 0.97 19.00 13.69
C GLY A 335 0.83 17.52 14.04
N ARG A 336 -0.28 16.87 13.65
CA ARG A 336 -0.46 15.42 13.81
C ARG A 336 0.56 14.62 12.99
N LYS A 337 0.87 15.03 11.76
CA LYS A 337 1.90 14.38 10.93
C LYS A 337 3.30 14.57 11.52
N GLU A 338 3.57 15.75 12.07
CA GLU A 338 4.86 16.11 12.69
C GLU A 338 5.04 15.49 14.09
N LEU A 339 3.97 15.00 14.73
CA LEU A 339 3.98 14.51 16.11
C LEU A 339 5.00 13.37 16.35
N ALA A 340 5.20 12.49 15.37
CA ALA A 340 6.16 11.39 15.46
C ALA A 340 7.64 11.85 15.45
N TYR A 341 7.90 13.06 14.95
CA TYR A 341 9.23 13.65 14.85
C TYR A 341 9.55 14.61 16.01
N ALA A 342 8.55 14.94 16.83
CA ALA A 342 8.75 15.82 17.97
C ALA A 342 9.63 15.13 19.05
N PRO A 343 10.49 15.87 19.77
CA PRO A 343 11.33 15.33 20.85
C PRO A 343 10.53 14.62 21.94
N ASP A 344 9.34 15.15 22.23
CA ASP A 344 8.35 14.55 23.09
C ASP A 344 6.95 14.80 22.51
N ARG A 345 6.04 13.84 22.67
CA ARG A 345 4.68 13.94 22.08
C ARG A 345 3.90 15.11 22.67
N ARG A 346 4.06 15.38 23.97
CA ARG A 346 3.43 16.54 24.61
C ARG A 346 3.97 17.84 24.02
N MET A 347 5.29 17.97 23.88
CA MET A 347 5.91 19.14 23.26
C MET A 347 5.42 19.33 21.81
N GLY A 348 5.22 18.25 21.05
CA GLY A 348 4.65 18.31 19.71
C GLY A 348 3.24 18.91 19.67
N VAL A 349 2.38 18.49 20.60
CA VAL A 349 1.03 19.06 20.74
C VAL A 349 1.07 20.51 21.21
N GLU A 350 1.88 20.84 22.22
CA GLU A 350 2.06 22.21 22.71
C GLU A 350 2.50 23.14 21.57
N MET A 351 3.50 22.74 20.79
CA MET A 351 3.98 23.52 19.63
C MET A 351 2.92 23.65 18.53
N THR A 352 2.13 22.61 18.29
CA THR A 352 1.03 22.64 17.31
C THR A 352 -0.05 23.64 17.72
N LEU A 353 -0.44 23.64 19.00
CA LEU A 353 -1.43 24.57 19.55
C LEU A 353 -0.90 26.01 19.62
N LEU A 354 0.37 26.19 19.99
CA LEU A 354 1.03 27.51 19.93
C LEU A 354 1.13 28.05 18.51
N ARG A 355 1.38 27.17 17.52
CA ARG A 355 1.36 27.54 16.11
C ARG A 355 -0.04 27.98 15.68
N ALA A 356 -1.09 27.25 16.08
CA ALA A 356 -2.48 27.63 15.82
C ALA A 356 -2.83 28.99 16.45
N LEU A 357 -2.36 29.27 17.68
CA LEU A 357 -2.52 30.58 18.33
C LEU A 357 -1.74 31.69 17.62
N ALA A 358 -0.53 31.41 17.13
CA ALA A 358 0.30 32.40 16.43
C ALA A 358 -0.30 32.81 15.08
N PHE A 359 -0.97 31.88 14.40
CA PHE A 359 -1.70 32.14 13.16
C PHE A 359 -3.18 32.51 13.39
N HIS A 360 -3.59 32.76 14.63
CA HIS A 360 -4.93 33.25 14.94
C HIS A 360 -5.17 34.61 14.24
N PRO A 361 -6.17 34.73 13.36
CA PRO A 361 -6.43 35.96 12.65
C PRO A 361 -6.94 37.02 13.63
N LYS A 362 -6.07 37.96 13.99
CA LYS A 362 -6.46 39.16 14.75
C LYS A 362 -7.25 40.10 13.84
N ALA A 363 -8.52 39.80 13.58
CA ALA A 363 -9.47 40.80 13.13
C ALA A 363 -10.06 41.51 14.35
N VAL A 364 -9.38 42.56 14.81
CA VAL A 364 -10.07 43.62 15.55
C VAL A 364 -11.06 44.22 14.55
N ILE A 365 -12.35 43.93 14.72
CA ILE A 365 -13.39 44.76 14.12
C ILE A 365 -13.23 46.12 14.81
N PRO A 366 -12.77 47.20 14.14
CA PRO A 366 -12.81 48.50 14.78
C PRO A 366 -14.27 48.79 15.13
N GLU A 367 -14.52 49.17 16.39
CA GLU A 367 -15.83 49.64 16.81
C GLU A 367 -16.35 50.65 15.78
N PRO A 368 -17.62 50.54 15.35
CA PRO A 368 -18.19 51.55 14.47
C PRO A 368 -18.14 52.87 15.24
N VAL A 369 -17.28 53.78 14.77
CA VAL A 369 -17.23 55.16 15.25
C VAL A 369 -18.66 55.70 15.14
N ALA A 370 -19.25 56.02 16.29
CA ALA A 370 -20.56 56.61 16.36
C ALA A 370 -20.56 57.89 15.52
N LEU A 371 -21.26 57.85 14.38
CA LEU A 371 -21.61 59.05 13.63
C LEU A 371 -22.51 59.87 14.55
N VAL A 372 -21.92 60.96 15.06
CA VAL A 372 -22.60 61.98 15.85
C VAL A 372 -23.82 62.46 15.06
N GLN A 373 -25.00 62.21 15.61
CA GLN A 373 -26.27 62.71 15.11
C GLN A 373 -26.31 64.23 15.31
N THR A 374 -26.28 64.99 14.22
CA THR A 374 -26.73 66.38 14.22
C THR A 374 -28.23 66.41 13.94
N ALA A 375 -28.97 67.01 14.88
CA ALA A 375 -30.42 67.15 14.87
C ALA A 375 -30.93 68.05 13.71
N PRO A 376 -32.18 67.85 13.25
CA PRO A 376 -32.77 68.65 12.18
C PRO A 376 -33.39 69.96 12.71
N ALA A 377 -33.20 71.06 11.96
CA ALA A 377 -33.94 72.31 12.13
C ALA A 377 -34.99 72.47 11.00
N PRO A 378 -36.12 73.18 11.25
CA PRO A 378 -37.35 73.01 10.49
C PRO A 378 -37.52 73.94 9.28
N MET A 379 -38.58 73.63 8.54
CA MET A 379 -39.04 74.11 7.23
C MET A 379 -39.16 75.63 7.04
N ALA A 380 -38.84 76.09 5.82
CA ALA A 380 -39.52 77.19 5.12
C ALA A 380 -39.52 76.92 3.60
N GLN A 381 -40.70 77.00 2.98
CA GLN A 381 -40.95 76.91 1.52
C GLN A 381 -41.00 78.34 0.88
N PRO A 382 -41.40 78.53 -0.39
CA PRO A 382 -40.67 78.27 -1.64
C PRO A 382 -40.65 79.53 -2.55
N GLN A 383 -39.79 79.62 -3.58
CA GLN A 383 -40.10 80.43 -4.78
C GLN A 383 -39.21 80.12 -6.00
N ALA A 384 -39.84 80.20 -7.16
CA ALA A 384 -39.40 79.75 -8.48
C ALA A 384 -38.67 80.83 -9.29
N ALA A 385 -37.80 80.40 -10.22
CA ALA A 385 -37.73 80.90 -11.61
C ALA A 385 -36.64 80.18 -12.43
N ALA A 386 -36.99 79.77 -13.64
CA ALA A 386 -36.08 79.51 -14.78
C ALA A 386 -36.32 80.63 -15.83
N PRO A 387 -35.70 80.64 -17.04
CA PRO A 387 -34.48 80.03 -17.57
C PRO A 387 -33.56 81.05 -18.29
N GLN A 388 -32.34 80.69 -18.73
CA GLN A 388 -31.73 81.24 -19.96
C GLN A 388 -30.50 80.45 -20.47
N GLN A 389 -30.38 80.39 -21.80
CA GLN A 389 -29.46 79.65 -22.66
C GLN A 389 -28.45 80.62 -23.37
N PRO A 390 -27.51 80.19 -24.24
CA PRO A 390 -26.07 80.52 -24.21
C PRO A 390 -25.58 81.52 -25.30
N PRO A 391 -24.25 81.78 -25.39
CA PRO A 391 -23.52 81.59 -26.67
C PRO A 391 -22.07 81.01 -26.49
N GLN A 392 -21.66 79.98 -27.26
CA GLN A 392 -20.84 79.99 -28.50
C GLN A 392 -19.44 80.64 -28.42
N PHE A 393 -18.36 79.86 -28.69
CA PHE A 393 -17.45 79.99 -29.85
C PHE A 393 -16.38 78.86 -29.88
N GLN A 394 -16.03 78.42 -31.10
CA GLN A 394 -15.10 77.34 -31.45
C GLN A 394 -13.71 77.85 -31.92
N ASP A 395 -12.74 76.92 -31.82
CA ASP A 395 -11.58 76.65 -32.71
C ASP A 395 -10.15 77.23 -32.47
N ALA A 396 -9.27 76.27 -32.07
CA ALA A 396 -7.94 75.90 -32.62
C ALA A 396 -6.65 76.73 -32.30
N PRO A 397 -5.41 76.27 -32.64
CA PRO A 397 -4.52 75.30 -31.94
C PRO A 397 -3.06 75.85 -31.68
N PRO A 398 -1.96 75.04 -31.65
CA PRO A 398 -1.29 74.31 -30.54
C PRO A 398 0.08 74.92 -30.11
N PRO A 399 0.86 74.34 -29.15
CA PRO A 399 2.05 73.55 -29.54
C PRO A 399 2.60 72.45 -28.55
N LEU A 400 3.38 71.54 -29.16
CA LEU A 400 4.61 70.80 -28.78
C LEU A 400 5.06 70.57 -27.31
N GLY A 401 5.46 69.32 -27.00
CA GLY A 401 6.53 68.99 -26.03
C GLY A 401 6.35 67.71 -25.20
N GLN A 402 7.03 66.62 -25.58
CA GLN A 402 7.14 65.30 -24.92
C GLN A 402 8.11 65.32 -23.69
N PRO A 403 8.19 64.30 -22.78
CA PRO A 403 8.25 62.86 -23.09
C PRO A 403 7.54 61.82 -22.19
N ALA A 404 7.58 60.59 -22.73
CA ALA A 404 6.74 59.40 -22.53
C ALA A 404 7.00 58.53 -21.28
N ALA A 405 5.93 57.86 -20.85
CA ALA A 405 5.91 56.54 -20.20
C ALA A 405 5.34 55.49 -21.19
N PRO A 406 5.71 54.19 -21.09
CA PRO A 406 5.50 53.22 -22.17
C PRO A 406 4.06 52.68 -22.24
N PRO A 407 3.46 52.57 -23.45
CA PRO A 407 2.19 51.88 -23.65
C PRO A 407 2.35 50.41 -24.09
N ARG A 408 1.33 49.64 -23.73
CA ARG A 408 1.09 48.23 -24.09
C ARG A 408 1.08 48.06 -25.61
N GLN A 409 1.86 47.10 -26.11
CA GLN A 409 1.87 46.71 -27.51
C GLN A 409 0.80 45.66 -27.80
N SER A 410 -0.10 46.06 -28.69
CA SER A 410 -0.93 45.21 -29.53
C SER A 410 -0.08 44.38 -30.50
N SER A 411 -0.56 43.16 -30.73
CA SER A 411 -0.13 42.14 -31.68
C SER A 411 0.41 42.64 -33.03
N THR A 412 1.66 42.29 -33.34
CA THR A 412 2.19 42.16 -34.70
C THR A 412 1.69 40.84 -35.34
N PRO A 413 1.34 40.84 -36.64
CA PRO A 413 0.90 39.64 -37.34
C PRO A 413 2.08 38.71 -37.64
N LEU A 414 1.83 37.39 -37.53
CA LEU A 414 2.78 36.32 -37.83
C LEU A 414 3.22 36.32 -39.30
N PRO A 415 4.44 35.85 -39.64
CA PRO A 415 4.90 35.71 -41.03
C PRO A 415 4.08 34.71 -41.85
N ASP A 416 3.78 35.06 -43.10
CA ASP A 416 2.98 34.29 -44.08
C ASP A 416 3.42 32.84 -44.32
N ALA A 417 4.65 32.47 -43.94
CA ALA A 417 5.15 31.09 -43.99
C ALA A 417 4.41 30.15 -43.02
N THR A 418 3.96 30.65 -41.87
CA THR A 418 3.23 29.85 -40.86
C THR A 418 1.76 29.61 -41.25
N ALA A 419 1.14 30.58 -41.92
CA ALA A 419 -0.23 30.46 -42.44
C ALA A 419 -0.33 29.47 -43.62
N GLN A 420 0.71 29.39 -44.46
CA GLN A 420 0.79 28.41 -45.55
C GLN A 420 0.99 26.97 -45.05
N LEU A 421 1.80 26.77 -44.00
CA LEU A 421 1.99 25.45 -43.36
C LEU A 421 0.73 24.95 -42.65
N LEU A 422 -0.03 25.84 -42.00
CA LEU A 422 -1.33 25.51 -41.38
C LEU A 422 -2.39 25.15 -42.44
N LYS A 423 -2.41 25.84 -43.59
CA LYS A 423 -3.29 25.49 -44.72
C LYS A 423 -2.91 24.13 -45.36
N ALA A 424 -1.62 23.86 -45.56
CA ALA A 424 -1.15 22.57 -46.08
C ALA A 424 -1.50 21.40 -45.14
N ARG A 425 -1.38 21.60 -43.82
CA ARG A 425 -1.74 20.59 -42.80
C ARG A 425 -3.25 20.32 -42.76
N SER A 426 -4.08 21.36 -42.93
CA SER A 426 -5.54 21.23 -42.97
C SER A 426 -6.06 20.54 -44.25
N GLN A 427 -5.34 20.68 -45.38
CA GLN A 427 -5.66 19.99 -46.64
C GLN A 427 -5.33 18.49 -46.59
N LEU A 428 -4.24 18.10 -45.92
CA LEU A 428 -3.88 16.69 -45.71
C LEU A 428 -4.84 15.96 -44.75
N GLN A 429 -5.32 16.63 -43.70
CA GLN A 429 -6.36 16.07 -42.81
C GLN A 429 -7.71 15.89 -43.51
N ARG A 430 -8.06 16.74 -44.49
CA ARG A 430 -9.28 16.57 -45.30
C ARG A 430 -9.18 15.45 -46.34
N GLN A 431 -7.98 15.05 -46.75
CA GLN A 431 -7.78 13.94 -47.70
C GLN A 431 -7.73 12.55 -47.04
N GLN A 432 -7.46 12.47 -45.73
CA GLN A 432 -7.46 11.20 -44.98
C GLN A 432 -8.81 10.84 -44.32
N GLY A 433 -9.84 11.68 -44.52
CA GLY A 433 -11.20 11.50 -43.99
C GLY A 433 -12.23 11.02 -45.02
N ALA A 434 -11.83 10.23 -46.03
CA ALA A 434 -12.75 9.63 -47.00
C ALA A 434 -12.99 8.14 -46.68
N SER A 435 -13.95 7.87 -45.79
CA SER A 435 -14.64 6.58 -45.72
C SER A 435 -15.58 6.43 -46.91
N THR A 436 -15.54 5.26 -47.52
CA THR A 436 -16.35 4.79 -48.66
C THR A 436 -17.88 4.85 -48.40
N PRO A 437 -18.71 4.92 -49.47
CA PRO A 437 -20.09 5.37 -49.36
C PRO A 437 -21.08 4.26 -48.95
N LYS A 438 -21.95 4.58 -48.00
CA LYS A 438 -23.21 3.85 -47.76
C LYS A 438 -24.25 4.27 -48.81
N LYS A 439 -24.75 3.29 -49.56
CA LYS A 439 -25.90 3.41 -50.44
C LYS A 439 -27.17 3.13 -49.63
N ASN A 440 -28.04 4.12 -49.51
CA ASN A 440 -29.41 3.98 -48.99
C ASN A 440 -30.34 3.55 -50.12
N GLU A 441 -31.30 2.68 -49.81
CA GLU A 441 -32.65 2.64 -50.41
C GLU A 441 -33.59 1.79 -49.52
N PRO A 442 -34.92 1.87 -49.66
CA PRO A 442 -35.79 2.59 -48.73
C PRO A 442 -36.73 1.67 -47.92
N ALA A 443 -37.46 2.29 -46.98
CA ALA A 443 -38.43 1.64 -46.10
C ALA A 443 -39.77 1.35 -46.80
N ALA A 444 -40.34 0.17 -46.52
CA ALA A 444 -41.74 -0.21 -46.71
C ALA A 444 -42.13 -1.35 -45.73
N PRO A 445 -43.43 -1.55 -45.42
CA PRO A 445 -43.93 -1.71 -44.05
C PRO A 445 -44.13 -3.16 -43.58
N GLY A 446 -44.39 -3.30 -42.27
CA GLY A 446 -44.51 -4.56 -41.55
C GLY A 446 -45.74 -5.41 -41.89
N ILE A 447 -45.53 -6.72 -41.79
CA ILE A 447 -46.57 -7.76 -41.68
C ILE A 447 -46.09 -8.75 -40.61
N ALA A 448 -46.95 -8.98 -39.61
CA ALA A 448 -46.77 -9.94 -38.54
C ALA A 448 -47.11 -11.38 -38.96
N ARG A 449 -46.44 -12.38 -38.36
CA ARG A 449 -46.87 -13.76 -37.96
C ARG A 449 -45.68 -14.75 -37.96
N PRO A 450 -45.79 -15.96 -37.36
CA PRO A 450 -46.04 -16.27 -35.95
C PRO A 450 -44.95 -17.23 -35.39
N ALA A 451 -45.06 -17.57 -34.11
CA ALA A 451 -44.17 -18.49 -33.39
C ALA A 451 -44.17 -19.91 -33.97
N ASN A 452 -42.98 -20.54 -34.09
CA ASN A 452 -42.83 -21.99 -33.91
C ASN A 452 -41.39 -22.43 -33.59
N SER A 453 -41.34 -23.28 -32.55
CA SER A 453 -40.37 -24.32 -32.16
C SER A 453 -38.87 -24.03 -32.04
N ALA A 454 -38.40 -24.12 -30.78
CA ALA A 454 -37.00 -24.05 -30.35
C ALA A 454 -36.10 -25.21 -30.82
N LEU A 455 -36.64 -26.25 -31.48
CA LEU A 455 -35.87 -27.41 -31.96
C LEU A 455 -35.08 -27.14 -33.26
N GLY A 456 -35.46 -26.15 -34.07
CA GLY A 456 -34.70 -25.78 -35.28
C GLY A 456 -33.40 -25.03 -35.01
N ARG A 457 -33.24 -24.45 -33.81
CA ARG A 457 -32.04 -23.66 -33.44
C ARG A 457 -30.88 -24.52 -32.97
N LEU A 458 -31.12 -25.76 -32.55
CA LEU A 458 -30.07 -26.67 -32.09
C LEU A 458 -29.40 -27.43 -33.25
N ALA A 459 -30.16 -27.77 -34.31
CA ALA A 459 -29.62 -28.48 -35.48
C ALA A 459 -28.65 -27.63 -36.32
N SER A 460 -28.89 -26.32 -36.42
CA SER A 460 -28.04 -25.39 -37.19
C SER A 460 -26.73 -25.00 -36.49
N VAL A 461 -26.62 -25.24 -35.17
CA VAL A 461 -25.39 -25.00 -34.41
C VAL A 461 -24.43 -26.19 -34.50
N THR A 462 -24.94 -27.42 -34.61
CA THR A 462 -24.13 -28.63 -34.82
C THR A 462 -23.52 -28.71 -36.22
N GLU A 463 -24.21 -28.26 -37.26
CA GLU A 463 -23.66 -28.22 -38.64
C GLU A 463 -22.53 -27.20 -38.80
N ARG A 464 -22.62 -26.03 -38.12
CA ARG A 464 -21.56 -25.01 -38.12
C ARG A 464 -20.31 -25.41 -37.33
N SER A 465 -20.45 -26.28 -36.33
CA SER A 465 -19.32 -26.83 -35.57
C SER A 465 -18.57 -27.90 -36.36
N GLN A 466 -19.26 -28.69 -37.20
CA GLN A 466 -18.62 -29.73 -38.02
C GLN A 466 -17.91 -29.14 -39.26
N GLN A 467 -18.42 -28.04 -39.84
CA GLN A 467 -17.75 -27.35 -40.95
C GLN A 467 -16.46 -26.60 -40.55
N ARG A 468 -16.32 -26.14 -39.30
CA ARG A 468 -15.07 -25.51 -38.81
C ARG A 468 -13.93 -26.49 -38.51
N LEU A 469 -14.23 -27.77 -38.29
CA LEU A 469 -13.23 -28.82 -38.06
C LEU A 469 -12.71 -29.45 -39.37
N ALA A 470 -13.34 -29.18 -40.50
CA ALA A 470 -12.97 -29.73 -41.81
C ALA A 470 -12.03 -28.83 -42.66
N GLU A 471 -11.87 -27.54 -42.33
CA GLU A 471 -11.05 -26.58 -43.12
C GLU A 471 -9.58 -26.42 -42.64
N LYS A 472 -9.10 -27.24 -41.71
CA LYS A 472 -7.68 -27.28 -41.29
C LYS A 472 -6.99 -28.60 -41.63
N LYS A 473 -6.99 -28.96 -42.92
CA LYS A 473 -6.00 -29.86 -43.53
C LYS A 473 -5.64 -29.31 -44.91
N VAL A 474 -4.50 -28.63 -45.00
CA VAL A 474 -3.92 -28.28 -46.31
C VAL A 474 -3.06 -29.47 -46.77
N PRO A 475 -3.24 -29.95 -48.01
CA PRO A 475 -2.49 -31.08 -48.57
C PRO A 475 -1.08 -30.68 -49.04
N GLU A 476 -0.12 -31.61 -48.88
CA GLU A 476 1.20 -31.57 -49.51
C GLU A 476 1.10 -31.49 -51.03
N LYS A 477 1.88 -30.58 -51.64
CA LYS A 477 2.13 -30.55 -53.09
C LYS A 477 3.37 -31.39 -53.43
N PRO A 478 3.38 -32.10 -54.57
CA PRO A 478 4.51 -32.94 -54.96
C PRO A 478 5.71 -32.09 -55.44
N ALA A 479 6.90 -32.50 -55.02
CA ALA A 479 8.18 -31.92 -55.40
C ALA A 479 8.50 -32.18 -56.89
N LYS A 480 8.98 -31.13 -57.58
CA LYS A 480 9.62 -31.24 -58.90
C LYS A 480 11.13 -31.49 -58.72
N PRO A 481 11.78 -32.20 -59.65
CA PRO A 481 13.19 -32.58 -59.52
C PRO A 481 14.14 -31.39 -59.65
N GLU A 482 15.25 -31.52 -58.94
CA GLU A 482 16.20 -30.49 -58.55
C GLU A 482 16.95 -29.81 -59.70
N ALA A 483 17.27 -28.52 -59.49
CA ALA A 483 18.39 -27.87 -60.14
C ALA A 483 19.49 -27.63 -59.09
N TYR A 484 20.55 -28.42 -59.24
CA TYR A 484 21.85 -28.39 -58.56
C TYR A 484 22.31 -26.98 -58.14
N ARG A 485 22.39 -26.71 -56.82
CA ARG A 485 23.28 -25.68 -56.27
C ARG A 485 23.85 -26.12 -54.92
N TRP A 486 25.15 -25.89 -54.78
CA TRP A 486 26.06 -26.41 -53.77
C TRP A 486 25.59 -26.19 -52.31
N ARG A 487 25.81 -27.21 -51.47
CA ARG A 487 25.83 -27.06 -50.00
C ARG A 487 27.24 -26.60 -49.59
N ALA A 488 27.34 -25.46 -48.92
CA ALA A 488 28.50 -25.19 -48.08
C ALA A 488 28.45 -26.17 -46.89
N GLN A 489 29.38 -27.12 -46.85
CA GLN A 489 29.70 -27.83 -45.62
C GLN A 489 30.48 -26.83 -44.73
N THR A 490 30.07 -26.73 -43.48
CA THR A 490 30.58 -25.85 -42.40
C THR A 490 30.13 -24.38 -42.46
N GLU A 491 28.96 -24.11 -41.88
CA GLU A 491 28.78 -22.88 -41.10
C GLU A 491 29.36 -23.15 -39.70
N PRO A 492 30.28 -22.32 -39.19
CA PRO A 492 30.72 -22.41 -37.81
C PRO A 492 29.53 -22.07 -36.91
N GLU A 493 29.39 -22.82 -35.82
CA GLU A 493 28.47 -22.51 -34.72
C GLU A 493 28.89 -21.16 -34.14
N ALA A 494 28.34 -20.08 -34.68
CA ALA A 494 28.36 -18.78 -34.05
C ALA A 494 27.45 -18.91 -32.82
N ALA A 495 28.07 -18.98 -31.64
CA ALA A 495 27.37 -18.82 -30.38
C ALA A 495 26.46 -17.58 -30.50
N PRO A 496 25.15 -17.70 -30.24
CA PRO A 496 24.25 -16.57 -30.38
C PRO A 496 24.74 -15.46 -29.44
N GLU A 497 25.04 -14.28 -29.98
CA GLU A 497 25.24 -13.10 -29.15
C GLU A 497 24.01 -12.94 -28.26
N PRO A 498 24.18 -12.74 -26.94
CA PRO A 498 23.07 -12.68 -26.02
C PRO A 498 22.29 -11.39 -26.28
N LEU A 499 21.23 -11.49 -27.08
CA LEU A 499 20.22 -10.45 -27.16
C LEU A 499 19.57 -10.35 -25.77
N ALA A 500 19.73 -9.19 -25.15
CA ALA A 500 19.22 -8.84 -23.83
C ALA A 500 17.71 -9.07 -23.75
N THR A 501 17.30 -10.26 -23.28
CA THR A 501 15.90 -10.54 -23.00
C THR A 501 15.50 -9.82 -21.72
N PRO A 502 14.26 -9.29 -21.61
CA PRO A 502 13.78 -8.62 -20.40
C PRO A 502 13.79 -9.54 -19.16
N LYS A 503 13.80 -10.86 -19.38
CA LYS A 503 13.99 -11.85 -18.33
C LYS A 503 15.44 -11.89 -17.83
N ALA A 504 16.43 -11.88 -18.73
CA ALA A 504 17.85 -11.78 -18.36
C ALA A 504 18.19 -10.45 -17.66
N LEU A 505 17.59 -9.33 -18.10
CA LEU A 505 17.69 -8.03 -17.41
C LEU A 505 17.11 -8.08 -16.00
N ARG A 506 15.96 -8.74 -15.79
CA ARG A 506 15.38 -8.94 -14.45
C ARG A 506 16.23 -9.83 -13.55
N THR A 507 16.76 -10.93 -14.05
CA THR A 507 17.64 -11.81 -13.26
C THR A 507 18.97 -11.12 -12.92
N ALA A 508 19.47 -10.24 -13.80
CA ALA A 508 20.65 -9.40 -13.55
C ALA A 508 20.38 -8.30 -12.51
N LEU A 509 19.17 -7.73 -12.48
CA LEU A 509 18.72 -6.76 -11.48
C LEU A 509 18.50 -7.37 -10.08
N GLU A 510 18.32 -8.69 -9.99
CA GLU A 510 18.08 -9.40 -8.72
C GLU A 510 19.37 -9.66 -7.91
N HIS A 511 20.55 -9.55 -8.51
CA HIS A 511 21.82 -9.72 -7.80
C HIS A 511 22.39 -8.35 -7.42
N GLU A 512 22.60 -8.09 -6.12
CA GLU A 512 23.28 -6.87 -5.65
C GLU A 512 24.68 -6.70 -6.25
N LYS A 513 25.31 -7.80 -6.65
CA LYS A 513 26.56 -7.86 -7.43
C LYS A 513 26.41 -8.93 -8.50
N THR A 514 26.34 -8.55 -9.76
CA THR A 514 26.35 -9.53 -10.86
C THR A 514 27.65 -10.34 -10.81
N PRO A 515 27.64 -11.63 -11.18
CA PRO A 515 28.83 -12.47 -11.14
C PRO A 515 29.95 -11.92 -12.05
N GLU A 516 29.58 -11.24 -13.13
CA GLU A 516 30.50 -10.54 -14.03
C GLU A 516 31.17 -9.34 -13.36
N LEU A 517 30.41 -8.52 -12.62
CA LEU A 517 30.96 -7.40 -11.88
C LEU A 517 31.86 -7.88 -10.74
N ALA A 518 31.49 -8.96 -10.05
CA ALA A 518 32.34 -9.57 -9.03
C ALA A 518 33.69 -10.03 -9.61
N ALA A 519 33.71 -10.59 -10.82
CA ALA A 519 34.95 -10.97 -11.51
C ALA A 519 35.79 -9.75 -11.90
N LYS A 520 35.17 -8.69 -12.43
CA LYS A 520 35.86 -7.41 -12.74
C LYS A 520 36.47 -6.77 -11.49
N LEU A 521 35.73 -6.75 -10.38
CA LEU A 521 36.19 -6.23 -9.09
C LEU A 521 37.37 -7.04 -8.53
N VAL A 522 37.41 -8.35 -8.77
CA VAL A 522 38.57 -9.18 -8.42
C VAL A 522 39.78 -8.72 -9.23
N VAL A 523 39.68 -8.63 -10.56
CA VAL A 523 40.80 -8.21 -11.43
C VAL A 523 41.33 -6.82 -11.04
N GLU A 524 40.46 -5.82 -10.88
CA GLU A 524 40.90 -4.47 -10.47
C GLU A 524 41.47 -4.46 -9.05
N SER A 525 40.98 -5.30 -8.14
CA SER A 525 41.56 -5.42 -6.80
C SER A 525 42.98 -6.00 -6.83
N LEU A 526 43.30 -6.88 -7.80
CA LEU A 526 44.64 -7.44 -7.97
C LEU A 526 45.64 -6.40 -8.51
N GLU A 527 45.17 -5.47 -9.35
CA GLU A 527 46.02 -4.39 -9.88
C GLU A 527 46.31 -3.31 -8.84
N ARG A 528 45.37 -3.06 -7.92
CA ARG A 528 45.44 -1.96 -6.95
C ARG A 528 46.06 -2.36 -5.61
N ASP A 529 45.98 -3.63 -5.23
CA ASP A 529 46.52 -4.15 -3.98
C ASP A 529 47.49 -5.33 -4.20
N ALA A 530 48.73 -5.15 -3.72
CA ALA A 530 49.77 -6.17 -3.82
C ALA A 530 49.44 -7.41 -2.97
N TRP A 531 48.73 -7.25 -1.85
CA TRP A 531 48.34 -8.37 -0.98
C TRP A 531 47.25 -9.23 -1.61
N ALA A 532 46.22 -8.63 -2.23
CA ALA A 532 45.23 -9.33 -3.03
C ALA A 532 45.88 -10.17 -4.15
N ALA A 533 46.90 -9.63 -4.83
CA ALA A 533 47.66 -10.32 -5.87
C ALA A 533 48.47 -11.52 -5.37
N GLU A 534 48.95 -11.47 -4.12
CA GLU A 534 49.60 -12.59 -3.46
C GLU A 534 48.59 -13.69 -3.09
N ILE A 535 47.42 -13.31 -2.57
CA ILE A 535 46.36 -14.26 -2.20
C ILE A 535 45.85 -15.08 -3.40
N ASP A 536 45.72 -14.45 -4.58
CA ASP A 536 45.23 -15.14 -5.78
C ASP A 536 46.22 -16.22 -6.30
N LYS A 537 47.52 -16.06 -6.03
CA LYS A 537 48.54 -17.05 -6.35
C LYS A 537 48.55 -18.25 -5.39
N LEU A 538 47.98 -18.10 -4.19
CA LEU A 538 47.95 -19.14 -3.17
C LEU A 538 46.81 -20.14 -3.44
N LYS A 539 47.14 -21.44 -3.47
CA LYS A 539 46.15 -22.53 -3.54
C LYS A 539 45.66 -22.91 -2.14
N ILE A 540 44.82 -22.06 -1.55
CA ILE A 540 44.28 -22.25 -0.20
C ILE A 540 42.78 -22.61 -0.18
N PRO A 541 42.30 -23.34 0.85
CA PRO A 541 40.87 -23.60 1.03
C PRO A 541 40.06 -22.30 1.17
N LYS A 542 38.81 -22.28 0.66
CA LYS A 542 37.94 -21.08 0.64
C LYS A 542 37.80 -20.36 1.99
N LEU A 543 37.76 -21.12 3.09
CA LEU A 543 37.64 -20.55 4.44
C LEU A 543 38.92 -19.80 4.87
N VAL A 544 40.10 -20.34 4.53
CA VAL A 544 41.40 -19.71 4.78
C VAL A 544 41.60 -18.51 3.86
N GLN A 545 41.10 -18.59 2.62
CA GLN A 545 41.06 -17.46 1.69
C GLN A 545 40.19 -16.30 2.22
N GLN A 546 39.06 -16.60 2.85
CA GLN A 546 38.23 -15.57 3.50
C GLN A 546 38.95 -14.89 4.65
N LEU A 547 39.74 -15.61 5.45
CA LEU A 547 40.59 -14.99 6.48
C LEU A 547 41.59 -14.02 5.83
N ALA A 548 42.29 -14.44 4.79
CA ALA A 548 43.28 -13.61 4.10
C ALA A 548 42.66 -12.34 3.45
N LEU A 549 41.45 -12.46 2.89
CA LEU A 549 40.74 -11.34 2.25
C LEU A 549 40.18 -10.32 3.26
N ASN A 550 39.91 -10.73 4.51
CA ASN A 550 39.44 -9.86 5.59
C ASN A 550 40.58 -9.33 6.47
N ALA A 551 41.84 -9.59 6.10
CA ALA A 551 43.01 -9.11 6.82
C ALA A 551 43.94 -8.34 5.89
N PHE A 552 44.54 -7.26 6.39
CA PHE A 552 45.62 -6.58 5.68
C PHE A 552 46.98 -7.08 6.17
N LYS A 553 47.98 -7.05 5.29
CA LYS A 553 49.32 -7.57 5.55
C LYS A 553 50.27 -6.43 5.92
N GLN A 554 50.94 -6.59 7.05
CA GLN A 554 52.08 -5.77 7.44
C GLN A 554 53.32 -6.67 7.58
N GLN A 555 54.42 -6.29 6.92
CA GLN A 555 55.68 -7.04 6.98
C GLN A 555 56.76 -6.21 7.69
N PRO A 556 56.95 -6.37 9.01
CA PRO A 556 57.95 -5.63 9.77
C PRO A 556 59.38 -6.12 9.53
N GLU A 557 59.59 -7.41 9.25
CA GLU A 557 60.91 -8.04 9.00
C GLU A 557 60.83 -9.07 7.86
N PRO A 558 61.91 -9.33 7.09
CA PRO A 558 61.95 -10.42 6.13
C PRO A 558 61.80 -11.78 6.86
N GLY A 559 60.67 -12.46 6.66
CA GLY A 559 60.34 -13.74 7.30
C GLY A 559 59.22 -13.69 8.36
N LYS A 560 58.80 -12.50 8.81
CA LYS A 560 57.66 -12.32 9.74
C LYS A 560 56.53 -11.55 9.08
N ILE A 561 55.34 -12.14 9.04
CA ILE A 561 54.14 -11.54 8.46
C ILE A 561 53.09 -11.35 9.55
N ASN A 562 52.67 -10.11 9.74
CA ASN A 562 51.58 -9.75 10.63
C ASN A 562 50.32 -9.52 9.79
N LEU A 563 49.28 -10.32 10.03
CA LEU A 563 47.97 -10.13 9.44
C LEU A 563 47.05 -9.46 10.43
N HIS A 564 46.56 -8.29 10.06
CA HIS A 564 45.67 -7.49 10.88
C HIS A 564 44.23 -7.78 10.46
N LEU A 565 43.52 -8.54 11.29
CA LEU A 565 42.15 -8.99 11.05
C LEU A 565 41.16 -8.05 11.76
N ARG A 566 40.09 -7.68 11.07
CA ARG A 566 38.98 -6.94 11.70
C ARG A 566 38.33 -7.75 12.82
N SER A 567 37.99 -7.09 13.93
CA SER A 567 37.39 -7.73 15.11
C SER A 567 36.07 -8.47 14.79
N SER A 568 35.32 -7.98 13.80
CA SER A 568 34.08 -8.60 13.30
C SER A 568 34.28 -10.00 12.71
N GLN A 569 35.47 -10.30 12.21
CA GLN A 569 35.80 -11.57 11.52
C GLN A 569 36.62 -12.53 12.38
N ARG A 570 36.70 -12.28 13.69
CA ARG A 570 37.47 -13.07 14.66
C ARG A 570 37.22 -14.58 14.60
N HIS A 571 36.00 -14.99 14.26
CA HIS A 571 35.60 -16.40 14.15
C HIS A 571 36.33 -17.17 13.05
N LEU A 572 36.90 -16.49 12.05
CA LEU A 572 37.71 -17.10 11.01
C LEU A 572 39.11 -17.45 11.51
N ASN A 573 39.56 -16.81 12.59
CA ASN A 573 40.89 -16.96 13.17
C ASN A 573 41.00 -18.28 13.97
N SER A 574 41.32 -19.37 13.28
CA SER A 574 41.58 -20.68 13.90
C SER A 574 43.07 -21.04 13.85
N PRO A 575 43.62 -21.76 14.84
CA PRO A 575 45.01 -22.22 14.82
C PRO A 575 45.33 -23.10 13.60
N SER A 576 44.34 -23.83 13.08
CA SER A 576 44.46 -24.59 11.83
C SER A 576 44.56 -23.68 10.61
N ALA A 577 43.74 -22.63 10.52
CA ALA A 577 43.79 -21.68 9.40
C ALA A 577 45.11 -20.90 9.37
N GLN A 578 45.64 -20.51 10.53
CA GLN A 578 46.95 -19.86 10.64
C GLN A 578 48.09 -20.75 10.13
N LYS A 579 48.10 -22.04 10.50
CA LYS A 579 49.10 -23.01 10.03
C LYS A 579 49.02 -23.22 8.52
N THR A 580 47.83 -23.47 7.99
CA THR A 580 47.64 -23.68 6.54
C THR A 580 48.02 -22.44 5.73
N LEU A 581 47.73 -21.24 6.25
CA LEU A 581 48.11 -20.00 5.57
C LEU A 581 49.62 -19.72 5.67
N ALA A 582 50.26 -20.02 6.82
CA ALA A 582 51.71 -19.92 6.97
C ALA A 582 52.48 -20.90 6.07
N GLU A 583 51.99 -22.14 5.95
CA GLU A 583 52.53 -23.14 5.03
C GLU A 583 52.43 -22.67 3.57
N ALA A 584 51.25 -22.18 3.16
CA ALA A 584 51.03 -21.67 1.80
C ALA A 584 51.88 -20.42 1.48
N LEU A 585 52.05 -19.51 2.45
CA LEU A 585 52.96 -18.37 2.30
C LEU A 585 54.44 -18.82 2.25
N GLY A 586 54.81 -19.83 3.04
CA GLY A 586 56.16 -20.40 3.02
C GLY A 586 56.51 -21.04 1.68
N GLU A 587 55.56 -21.72 1.04
CA GLU A 587 55.72 -22.22 -0.34
C GLU A 587 55.89 -21.08 -1.36
N LEU A 588 55.19 -19.96 -1.18
CA LEU A 588 55.26 -18.81 -2.09
C LEU A 588 56.57 -18.00 -1.94
N TYR A 589 57.09 -17.85 -0.72
CA TYR A 589 58.34 -17.12 -0.44
C TYR A 589 59.60 -17.99 -0.43
N GLY A 590 59.47 -19.31 -0.54
CA GLY A 590 60.60 -20.26 -0.51
C GLY A 590 61.37 -20.28 0.81
N SER A 591 60.79 -19.76 1.90
CA SER A 591 61.37 -19.68 3.25
C SER A 591 60.29 -19.85 4.32
N PRO A 592 60.61 -20.39 5.51
CA PRO A 592 59.64 -20.53 6.58
C PRO A 592 59.18 -19.16 7.08
N VAL A 593 57.87 -18.92 7.06
CA VAL A 593 57.25 -17.66 7.49
C VAL A 593 56.62 -17.83 8.87
N GLU A 594 56.96 -16.93 9.80
CA GLU A 594 56.24 -16.80 11.07
C GLU A 594 55.03 -15.87 10.87
N LEU A 595 53.83 -16.43 10.95
CA LEU A 595 52.58 -15.70 10.81
C LEU A 595 52.01 -15.34 12.19
N THR A 596 51.78 -14.05 12.43
CA THR A 596 51.00 -13.60 13.60
C THR A 596 49.73 -12.90 13.13
N VAL A 597 48.58 -13.25 13.70
CA VAL A 597 47.30 -12.58 13.42
C VAL A 597 46.96 -11.69 14.60
N VAL A 598 46.89 -10.38 14.36
CA VAL A 598 46.55 -9.37 15.35
C VAL A 598 45.15 -8.84 15.05
N GLU A 599 44.35 -8.62 16.08
CA GLU A 599 43.04 -7.98 15.94
C GLU A 599 43.27 -6.47 15.84
N ASP A 600 42.90 -5.86 14.71
CA ASP A 600 43.11 -4.43 14.46
C ASP A 600 42.00 -3.85 13.58
N ASP A 601 41.30 -2.86 14.14
CA ASP A 601 40.19 -2.16 13.51
C ASP A 601 40.61 -0.80 12.92
N ASN A 602 41.91 -0.56 12.73
CA ASN A 602 42.40 0.67 12.12
C ASN A 602 41.83 0.85 10.69
N PRO A 603 41.02 1.90 10.45
CA PRO A 603 40.39 2.15 9.15
C PRO A 603 41.34 2.80 8.13
N ALA A 604 42.56 3.18 8.54
CA ALA A 604 43.54 3.82 7.66
C ALA A 604 44.13 2.85 6.62
N GLU A 605 44.31 1.57 6.98
CA GLU A 605 44.77 0.53 6.06
C GLU A 605 43.61 -0.38 5.69
N ARG A 606 43.33 -0.49 4.39
CA ARG A 606 42.18 -1.22 3.86
C ARG A 606 42.53 -2.69 3.61
N THR A 607 41.62 -3.58 3.98
CA THR A 607 41.72 -5.00 3.62
C THR A 607 41.39 -5.23 2.14
N PRO A 608 41.82 -6.35 1.52
CA PRO A 608 41.46 -6.68 0.14
C PRO A 608 39.96 -6.66 -0.14
N LEU A 609 39.12 -7.06 0.84
CA LEU A 609 37.67 -7.03 0.71
C LEU A 609 37.11 -5.59 0.78
N GLU A 610 37.67 -4.75 1.65
CA GLU A 610 37.32 -3.31 1.71
C GLU A 610 37.76 -2.58 0.44
N TRP A 611 38.89 -2.95 -0.16
CA TRP A 611 39.29 -2.45 -1.47
C TRP A 611 38.27 -2.81 -2.56
N ARG A 612 37.76 -4.05 -2.57
CA ARG A 612 36.68 -4.45 -3.50
C ARG A 612 35.38 -3.68 -3.28
N GLN A 613 35.06 -3.34 -2.02
CA GLN A 613 33.90 -2.50 -1.70
C GLN A 613 34.11 -1.05 -2.16
N ALA A 614 35.29 -0.47 -1.90
CA ALA A 614 35.61 0.89 -2.30
C ALA A 614 35.61 1.07 -3.83
N ILE A 615 36.14 0.11 -4.59
CA ILE A 615 36.10 0.13 -6.06
C ILE A 615 34.66 0.04 -6.56
N TYR A 616 33.82 -0.76 -5.91
CA TYR A 616 32.39 -0.84 -6.25
C TYR A 616 31.65 0.48 -5.98
N GLU A 617 31.92 1.13 -4.84
CA GLU A 617 31.36 2.44 -4.50
C GLU A 617 31.80 3.53 -5.49
N GLU A 618 33.07 3.52 -5.91
CA GLU A 618 33.59 4.43 -6.93
C GLU A 618 32.84 4.24 -8.26
N LYS A 619 32.61 2.99 -8.69
CA LYS A 619 31.85 2.68 -9.90
C LYS A 619 30.38 3.02 -9.79
N LEU A 620 29.76 2.80 -8.63
CA LEU A 620 28.37 3.22 -8.37
C LEU A 620 28.24 4.75 -8.46
N ALA A 621 29.19 5.49 -7.88
CA ALA A 621 29.21 6.95 -7.96
C ALA A 621 29.37 7.46 -9.40
N GLN A 622 30.27 6.84 -10.17
CA GLN A 622 30.44 7.15 -11.60
C GLN A 622 29.17 6.83 -12.42
N ALA A 623 28.51 5.69 -12.14
CA ALA A 623 27.26 5.32 -12.80
C ALA A 623 26.11 6.28 -12.46
N ARG A 624 26.03 6.76 -11.21
CA ARG A 624 25.06 7.79 -10.82
C ARG A 624 25.32 9.10 -11.56
N GLN A 625 26.56 9.53 -11.60
CA GLN A 625 26.95 10.77 -12.30
C GLN A 625 26.66 10.68 -13.80
N SER A 626 26.94 9.54 -14.44
CA SER A 626 26.67 9.38 -15.88
C SER A 626 25.18 9.39 -16.21
N ILE A 627 24.34 8.75 -15.40
CA ILE A 627 22.88 8.72 -15.57
C ILE A 627 22.28 10.11 -15.33
N VAL A 628 22.73 10.83 -14.29
CA VAL A 628 22.26 12.20 -14.00
C VAL A 628 22.72 13.18 -15.08
N ALA A 629 23.91 12.98 -15.65
CA ALA A 629 24.45 13.82 -16.73
C ALA A 629 23.87 13.48 -18.11
N ASP A 630 23.11 12.39 -18.27
CA ASP A 630 22.55 11.98 -19.55
C ASP A 630 21.48 12.97 -20.03
N THR A 631 21.70 13.52 -21.22
CA THR A 631 20.82 14.51 -21.83
C THR A 631 19.42 13.95 -22.11
N HIS A 632 19.28 12.66 -22.39
CA HIS A 632 17.99 12.02 -22.62
C HIS A 632 17.18 11.90 -21.32
N ILE A 633 17.84 11.54 -20.23
CA ILE A 633 17.20 11.40 -18.91
C ILE A 633 16.78 12.77 -18.37
N GLN A 634 17.65 13.79 -18.48
CA GLN A 634 17.30 15.16 -18.14
C GLN A 634 16.11 15.69 -18.96
N THR A 635 16.04 15.31 -20.24
CA THR A 635 14.90 15.64 -21.11
C THR A 635 13.62 14.97 -20.59
N LEU A 636 13.69 13.69 -20.20
CA LEU A 636 12.53 12.97 -19.65
C LEU A 636 12.04 13.56 -18.33
N CYS A 637 12.94 13.87 -17.39
CA CYS A 637 12.60 14.52 -16.13
C CYS A 637 11.94 15.89 -16.38
N ARG A 638 12.47 16.70 -17.32
CA ARG A 638 11.95 18.04 -17.62
C ARG A 638 10.61 18.06 -18.33
N PHE A 639 10.35 17.11 -19.24
CA PHE A 639 9.12 17.10 -20.04
C PHE A 639 7.97 16.31 -19.41
N PHE A 640 8.28 15.32 -18.56
CA PHE A 640 7.28 14.41 -18.00
C PHE A 640 7.20 14.44 -16.48
N ASP A 641 7.93 15.34 -15.79
CA ASP A 641 7.97 15.40 -14.32
C ASP A 641 8.34 14.03 -13.70
N ALA A 642 9.23 13.31 -14.38
CA ALA A 642 9.64 11.96 -14.01
C ALA A 642 10.74 11.99 -12.93
N ASP A 643 10.53 11.24 -11.85
CA ASP A 643 11.52 11.05 -10.80
C ASP A 643 12.47 9.88 -11.12
N LEU A 644 13.77 10.11 -10.92
CA LEU A 644 14.79 9.07 -11.04
C LEU A 644 14.97 8.38 -9.69
N ASP A 645 14.76 7.07 -9.66
CA ASP A 645 15.06 6.25 -8.49
C ASP A 645 16.57 5.95 -8.42
N GLU A 646 17.30 6.75 -7.63
CA GLU A 646 18.75 6.63 -7.44
C GLU A 646 19.19 5.34 -6.74
N GLU A 647 18.28 4.63 -6.06
CA GLU A 647 18.55 3.36 -5.40
C GLU A 647 18.57 2.19 -6.39
N SER A 648 17.94 2.37 -7.56
CA SER A 648 17.89 1.40 -8.65
C SER A 648 19.15 1.38 -9.54
N ILE A 649 20.03 2.38 -9.40
CA ILE A 649 21.24 2.51 -10.22
C ILE A 649 22.27 1.43 -9.81
N ARG A 650 22.82 0.73 -10.80
CA ARG A 650 23.84 -0.32 -10.62
C ARG A 650 24.95 -0.17 -11.68
N PRO A 651 26.24 -0.25 -11.31
CA PRO A 651 27.34 -0.26 -12.27
C PRO A 651 27.40 -1.61 -13.01
N LEU A 652 27.78 -1.58 -14.29
CA LEU A 652 27.90 -2.75 -15.17
C LEU A 652 29.36 -3.15 -15.45
#